data_AF-E4MSY6-F1
#
_entry.id   AF-E4MSY6-F1
#
_cell.length_a   1.000
_cell.length_b   1.000
_cell.length_c   1.000
_cell.angle_alpha   90.00
_cell.angle_beta   90.00
_cell.angle_gamma   90.00
#
_symmetry.space_group_name_H-M   'P 1'
#
loop_
_entity.id
_entity.type
_entity.pdbx_description
1 polymer ?
#
loop_
_entity_poly.entity_id
_entity_poly.type
_entity_poly.pdbx_seq_one_letter_code
_entity_poly.pdbx_strand_id
1 'polypeptide(L)'
;MKHILGLDLGSNSIGWAFVQQDFENKQGKIIATGSRIIPMDQGILGDFERGNTVSQTAERTTYRSMRRLRERHLLRRERLHRVLHLLGFLPPHYDAQIDFTKRYGKFIDNAEPKIAYNNGNFIFMNSFNEMVEDFKKHQPQLFYKKSNGEESRIPYDWTIYYLRKKALSQKITQQELAWLILHFNQKRGYYQLRGEEETENPNKEVAFHSLKVVDVEAEAPNKKGEIWYTIRLENGWIYRRTSKNPLDDWKGKTRDFIVTTDLNDDGTIKLDKEGKEKRSFRAPDENDWNLLKKKTEHDIDFSGKPVGTYIYDHLLQNPNQKIKGKLVRTIERKYYKDELKAILAKQIALQPELFTETLLADCIRELYRKNETQQQNLLSKDFLHLFVEDIIFYQRPLCSKKSTIANCTLEKRSYIDKETNERKDAPIKVCAKSNPYYQEFRVLQWLQNLRIYEIETDREVTAEFIETPQDYEALFNFLMSQKEIDNEGLLKYFLFAKNPQIKDKAAKSELKKWLTTYRWNYVYDAADNSSKKYPMNETGYELQRYLQKVEGLPANFLTFDITYQLWHLLYSVKDKVEFEKALKKFAKKKQLDKTSFVDSFKNFKPYPNEYGSFSEKAIKKLLPLMRFGNHWDFNRIDVSTQKRIDDLINGVANEDIRTIIREKAEKYQLNSETCFQDLPLWLAQYVVYNRHAEATDIEKWTSVSDLEAYLEDFKQHSLRNPIVEQVVTETLRVVRDIWQQYSGGQANFFDEIHIELGRELKKTAEERKQLSDKNQENENTNLRIKKLLAELKEDASIQNVRPYSLVQQELLKIYEEGVFSSTDEIEEDIQKIRKKVEPTPPEIQRYKLWLEQKYKSPYTGEVISLTKLFTEEYEIEHIIPQSRYYDDSLSNKVICESAVNKLKTNQLGLEFIQNHHGEKVRITANKEVTIFTEEQYKEFVKKHYANNSAKQQKLLLNEIPEKMVARQLNDTRYISKCISEILSKIVRSDEKDEGVNSKNIIPCTGKITTALKQDWGLNDVWNELILPRFERMNQLTQTQLFTSYNDRLQKNLPTVPIEYSQGFQKKRIDHRHHAMDALVIACATREHINYMNNQHALDKSKDKKEKQQSRIDLHPL
;
A
#
# COMPACT_ATOMS: atom_id res chain seq x y z
N MET A 1 5.60 5.11 50.93
CA MET A 1 4.84 4.24 50.00
C MET A 1 4.60 5.00 48.71
N LYS A 2 4.88 4.37 47.57
CA LYS A 2 4.60 4.89 46.23
C LYS A 2 3.16 4.65 45.84
N HIS A 3 2.55 5.60 45.17
CA HIS A 3 1.24 5.52 44.52
C HIS A 3 1.40 5.01 43.10
N ILE A 4 0.90 3.79 42.84
CA ILE A 4 1.10 3.09 41.57
C ILE A 4 -0.24 2.81 40.92
N LEU A 5 -0.37 3.17 39.64
CA LEU A 5 -1.53 2.86 38.80
C LEU A 5 -1.16 1.81 37.75
N GLY A 6 -1.76 0.63 37.81
CA GLY A 6 -1.64 -0.41 36.78
C GLY A 6 -2.80 -0.36 35.78
N LEU A 7 -2.49 -0.52 34.49
CA LEU A 7 -3.45 -0.49 33.38
C LEU A 7 -3.29 -1.72 32.46
N ASP A 8 -4.38 -2.47 32.30
CA ASP A 8 -4.57 -3.53 31.29
C ASP A 8 -5.42 -2.97 30.14
N LEU A 9 -4.82 -2.87 28.94
CA LEU A 9 -5.43 -2.19 27.80
C LEU A 9 -5.84 -3.19 26.72
N GLY A 10 -7.14 -3.46 26.62
CA GLY A 10 -7.76 -4.24 25.56
C GLY A 10 -8.26 -3.38 24.40
N SER A 11 -8.78 -4.03 23.36
CA SER A 11 -9.43 -3.34 22.23
C SER A 11 -10.82 -2.76 22.57
N ASN A 12 -11.45 -3.26 23.63
CA ASN A 12 -12.79 -2.87 24.09
C ASN A 12 -12.93 -2.81 25.62
N SER A 13 -11.82 -2.91 26.35
CA SER A 13 -11.81 -2.91 27.81
C SER A 13 -10.54 -2.26 28.34
N ILE A 14 -10.68 -1.62 29.50
CA ILE A 14 -9.58 -1.00 30.24
C ILE A 14 -9.68 -1.51 31.68
N GLY A 15 -8.81 -2.45 32.05
CA GLY A 15 -8.61 -2.86 33.43
C GLY A 15 -7.71 -1.85 34.14
N TRP A 16 -8.03 -1.51 35.39
CA TRP A 16 -7.21 -0.61 36.19
C TRP A 16 -7.10 -1.06 37.64
N ALA A 17 -5.96 -0.77 38.27
CA ALA A 17 -5.74 -1.01 39.69
C ALA A 17 -4.86 0.09 40.29
N PHE A 18 -5.26 0.62 41.44
CA PHE A 18 -4.54 1.63 42.18
C PHE A 18 -4.05 1.06 43.50
N VAL A 19 -2.74 1.07 43.71
CA VAL A 19 -2.08 0.46 44.87
C VAL A 19 -1.09 1.44 45.51
N GLN A 20 -0.92 1.32 46.82
CA GLN A 20 0.17 1.93 47.56
C GLN A 20 1.18 0.84 47.93
N GLN A 21 2.45 1.03 47.59
CA GLN A 21 3.46 0.01 47.85
C GLN A 21 4.79 0.61 48.32
N ASP A 22 5.40 -0.04 49.30
CA ASP A 22 6.78 0.16 49.72
C ASP A 22 7.48 -1.19 49.71
N PHE A 23 8.30 -1.40 48.68
CA PHE A 23 8.93 -2.70 48.44
C PHE A 23 10.02 -3.01 49.46
N GLU A 24 10.83 -2.01 49.84
CA GLU A 24 11.91 -2.15 50.82
C GLU A 24 11.37 -2.62 52.18
N ASN A 25 10.27 -2.01 52.61
CA ASN A 25 9.63 -2.32 53.89
C ASN A 25 8.62 -3.48 53.79
N LYS A 26 8.42 -4.07 52.60
CA LYS A 26 7.41 -5.11 52.32
C LYS A 26 6.00 -4.73 52.75
N GLN A 27 5.65 -3.45 52.65
CA GLN A 27 4.32 -2.95 53.00
C GLN A 27 3.55 -2.59 51.72
N GLY A 28 2.26 -2.91 51.67
CA GLY A 28 1.42 -2.52 50.54
C GLY A 28 -0.07 -2.61 50.83
N LYS A 29 -0.85 -1.82 50.10
CA LYS A 29 -2.30 -1.77 50.19
C LYS A 29 -2.92 -1.60 48.81
N ILE A 30 -3.94 -2.39 48.52
CA ILE A 30 -4.82 -2.19 47.37
C ILE A 30 -5.81 -1.08 47.74
N ILE A 31 -5.77 0.04 47.03
CA ILE A 31 -6.69 1.16 47.27
C ILE A 31 -7.99 0.94 46.51
N ALA A 32 -7.89 0.62 45.23
CA ALA A 32 -9.04 0.38 44.36
C ALA A 32 -8.66 -0.42 43.11
N THR A 33 -9.65 -1.04 42.48
CA THR A 33 -9.49 -1.72 41.20
C THR A 33 -10.83 -1.73 40.45
N GLY A 34 -10.79 -1.77 39.12
CA GLY A 34 -11.98 -1.77 38.30
C GLY A 34 -11.72 -2.14 36.85
N SER A 35 -12.82 -2.21 36.08
CA SER A 35 -12.79 -2.51 34.65
C SER A 35 -13.79 -1.59 33.94
N ARG A 36 -13.32 -0.86 32.93
CA ARG A 36 -14.13 0.00 32.06
C ARG A 36 -14.34 -0.72 30.74
N ILE A 37 -15.58 -1.08 30.43
CA ILE A 37 -15.97 -1.70 29.17
C ILE A 37 -16.48 -0.65 28.20
N ILE A 38 -15.92 -0.65 26.99
CA ILE A 38 -16.28 0.29 25.94
C ILE A 38 -17.37 -0.36 25.08
N PRO A 39 -18.60 0.19 25.03
CA PRO A 39 -19.68 -0.40 24.25
C PRO A 39 -19.38 -0.26 22.76
N MET A 40 -19.28 -1.39 22.07
CA MET A 40 -19.07 -1.46 20.62
C MET A 40 -20.02 -2.51 20.03
N ASP A 41 -20.47 -2.29 18.81
CA ASP A 41 -21.31 -3.25 18.09
C ASP A 41 -20.56 -4.58 17.86
N GLN A 42 -21.24 -5.71 18.07
CA GLN A 42 -20.62 -7.03 17.93
C GLN A 42 -20.18 -7.33 16.49
N GLY A 43 -20.86 -6.78 15.48
CA GLY A 43 -20.45 -6.89 14.08
C GLY A 43 -19.14 -6.15 13.82
N ILE A 44 -18.98 -4.95 14.40
CA ILE A 44 -17.75 -4.14 14.31
C ILE A 44 -16.60 -4.80 15.07
N LEU A 45 -16.84 -5.30 16.29
CA LEU A 45 -15.87 -6.09 17.05
C LEU A 45 -15.45 -7.34 16.27
N GLY A 46 -16.43 -8.05 15.71
CA GLY A 46 -16.18 -9.21 14.86
C GLY A 46 -15.39 -8.84 13.61
N ASP A 47 -15.69 -7.75 12.89
CA ASP A 47 -14.95 -7.33 11.69
C ASP A 47 -13.54 -6.85 12.02
N PHE A 48 -13.38 -6.17 13.16
CA PHE A 48 -12.09 -5.76 13.71
C PHE A 48 -11.23 -6.97 14.11
N GLU A 49 -11.83 -7.95 14.78
CA GLU A 49 -11.23 -9.25 15.12
C GLU A 49 -10.91 -10.07 13.87
N ARG A 50 -11.75 -10.02 12.83
CA ARG A 50 -11.52 -10.65 11.51
C ARG A 50 -10.46 -9.93 10.65
N GLY A 51 -9.98 -8.76 11.08
CA GLY A 51 -8.99 -7.96 10.34
C GLY A 51 -9.53 -7.21 9.12
N ASN A 52 -10.85 -7.12 8.98
CA ASN A 52 -11.49 -6.26 7.99
C ASN A 52 -11.51 -4.82 8.50
N THR A 53 -10.61 -4.00 7.95
CA THR A 53 -10.45 -2.58 8.32
C THR A 53 -11.23 -1.65 7.41
N VAL A 54 -12.30 -2.12 6.75
CA VAL A 54 -13.20 -1.22 6.04
C VAL A 54 -13.95 -0.41 7.08
N SER A 55 -13.30 0.65 7.56
CA SER A 55 -13.89 1.57 8.52
C SER A 55 -15.15 2.19 7.90
N GLN A 56 -16.14 2.50 8.74
CA GLN A 56 -17.29 3.31 8.33
C GLN A 56 -16.86 4.61 7.60
N THR A 57 -15.66 5.12 7.92
CA THR A 57 -15.02 6.28 7.26
C THR A 57 -14.68 6.02 5.79
N ALA A 58 -14.33 4.80 5.40
CA ALA A 58 -14.06 4.42 4.02
C ALA A 58 -15.34 4.49 3.17
N GLU A 59 -16.43 3.88 3.65
CA GLU A 59 -17.74 3.96 2.99
C GLU A 59 -18.25 5.40 2.90
N ARG A 60 -18.16 6.16 4.00
CA ARG A 60 -18.48 7.59 4.03
C ARG A 60 -17.68 8.37 2.97
N THR A 61 -16.42 8.02 2.78
CA THR A 61 -15.55 8.65 1.78
C THR A 61 -15.98 8.30 0.35
N THR A 62 -16.34 7.05 0.09
CA THR A 62 -16.89 6.59 -1.19
C THR A 62 -18.17 7.34 -1.54
N TYR A 63 -19.16 7.37 -0.63
CA TYR A 63 -20.41 8.11 -0.86
C TYR A 63 -20.17 9.61 -1.05
N ARG A 64 -19.26 10.23 -0.28
CA ARG A 64 -18.87 11.63 -0.47
C ARG A 64 -18.26 11.88 -1.86
N SER A 65 -17.44 10.96 -2.35
CA SER A 65 -16.85 11.04 -3.69
C SER A 65 -17.93 11.01 -4.78
N MET A 66 -18.87 10.05 -4.69
CA MET A 66 -20.00 9.93 -5.62
C MET A 66 -20.87 11.19 -5.63
N ARG A 67 -21.21 11.73 -4.45
CA ARG A 67 -21.98 12.99 -4.35
C ARG A 67 -21.27 14.16 -5.02
N ARG A 68 -19.96 14.33 -4.81
CA ARG A 68 -19.16 15.38 -5.45
C ARG A 68 -19.08 15.22 -6.96
N LEU A 69 -18.99 13.99 -7.47
CA LEU A 69 -19.00 13.72 -8.90
C LEU A 69 -20.34 14.12 -9.54
N ARG A 70 -21.45 13.73 -8.90
CA ARG A 70 -22.81 14.12 -9.33
C ARG A 70 -22.98 15.64 -9.29
N GLU A 71 -22.68 16.27 -8.17
CA GLU A 71 -22.77 17.73 -8.00
C GLU A 71 -21.98 18.48 -9.08
N ARG A 72 -20.74 18.07 -9.35
CA ARG A 72 -19.92 18.72 -10.40
C ARG A 72 -20.49 18.53 -11.80
N HIS A 73 -21.11 17.39 -12.09
CA HIS A 73 -21.80 17.16 -13.35
C HIS A 73 -23.04 18.07 -13.49
N LEU A 74 -23.81 18.23 -12.41
CA LEU A 74 -24.97 19.13 -12.36
C LEU A 74 -24.53 20.59 -12.49
N LEU A 75 -23.52 21.05 -11.74
CA LEU A 75 -23.01 22.41 -11.83
C LEU A 75 -22.54 22.78 -13.25
N ARG A 76 -21.89 21.86 -13.96
CA ARG A 76 -21.53 22.10 -15.37
C ARG A 76 -22.76 22.21 -16.25
N ARG A 77 -23.76 21.34 -16.06
CA ARG A 77 -25.03 21.42 -16.79
C ARG A 77 -25.75 22.74 -16.53
N GLU A 78 -25.84 23.16 -15.28
CA GLU A 78 -26.46 24.42 -14.86
C GLU A 78 -25.76 25.62 -15.51
N ARG A 79 -24.42 25.62 -15.58
CA ARG A 79 -23.66 26.64 -16.31
C ARG A 79 -23.95 26.63 -17.81
N LEU A 80 -24.03 25.44 -18.42
CA LEU A 80 -24.41 25.32 -19.84
C LEU A 80 -25.83 25.83 -20.09
N HIS A 81 -26.80 25.52 -19.23
CA HIS A 81 -28.17 26.02 -19.36
C HIS A 81 -28.21 27.55 -19.39
N ARG A 82 -27.50 28.21 -18.47
CA ARG A 82 -27.46 29.68 -18.40
C ARG A 82 -26.89 30.30 -19.68
N VAL A 83 -25.80 29.74 -20.20
CA VAL A 83 -25.18 30.20 -21.45
C VAL A 83 -26.11 29.94 -22.63
N LEU A 84 -26.65 28.73 -22.77
CA LEU A 84 -27.51 28.36 -23.90
C LEU A 84 -28.85 29.10 -23.89
N HIS A 85 -29.37 29.48 -22.71
CA HIS A 85 -30.55 30.33 -22.56
C HIS A 85 -30.29 31.74 -23.10
N LEU A 86 -29.17 32.38 -22.70
CA LEU A 86 -28.80 33.71 -23.21
C LEU A 86 -28.56 33.73 -24.71
N LEU A 87 -28.04 32.63 -25.26
CA LEU A 87 -27.86 32.48 -26.71
C LEU A 87 -29.17 32.15 -27.45
N GLY A 88 -30.26 31.83 -26.74
CA GLY A 88 -31.53 31.41 -27.33
C GLY A 88 -31.52 30.01 -27.94
N PHE A 89 -30.56 29.16 -27.57
CA PHE A 89 -30.35 27.85 -28.23
C PHE A 89 -31.23 26.74 -27.65
N LEU A 90 -31.82 26.92 -26.47
CA LEU A 90 -32.63 25.87 -25.84
C LEU A 90 -34.01 25.76 -26.50
N PRO A 91 -34.53 24.54 -26.72
CA PRO A 91 -35.93 24.35 -27.14
C PRO A 91 -36.90 24.94 -26.11
N PRO A 92 -38.02 25.57 -26.52
CA PRO A 92 -38.94 26.23 -25.58
C PRO A 92 -39.47 25.31 -24.47
N HIS A 93 -39.80 24.06 -24.78
CA HIS A 93 -40.28 23.07 -23.80
C HIS A 93 -39.22 22.73 -22.73
N TYR A 94 -37.94 22.81 -23.07
CA TYR A 94 -36.83 22.50 -22.18
C TYR A 94 -36.43 23.73 -21.37
N ASP A 95 -36.37 24.90 -22.04
CA ASP A 95 -36.04 26.19 -21.44
C ASP A 95 -37.04 26.59 -20.34
N ALA A 96 -38.34 26.42 -20.60
CA ALA A 96 -39.41 26.74 -19.65
C ALA A 96 -39.37 25.92 -18.35
N GLN A 97 -38.64 24.80 -18.34
CA GLN A 97 -38.50 23.92 -17.17
C GLN A 97 -37.27 24.28 -16.33
N ILE A 98 -36.52 25.32 -16.70
CA ILE A 98 -35.29 25.75 -16.01
C ILE A 98 -35.54 27.08 -15.30
N ASP A 99 -35.14 27.15 -14.03
CA ASP A 99 -35.20 28.37 -13.24
C ASP A 99 -33.93 29.21 -13.47
N PHE A 100 -34.12 30.37 -14.10
CA PHE A 100 -33.07 31.37 -14.31
C PHE A 100 -33.10 32.53 -13.31
N THR A 101 -34.03 32.53 -12.35
CA THR A 101 -34.27 33.65 -11.43
C THR A 101 -33.78 33.37 -10.01
N LYS A 102 -34.19 32.24 -9.41
CA LYS A 102 -33.87 31.90 -8.01
C LYS A 102 -32.79 30.82 -7.95
N ARG A 103 -32.95 29.77 -8.75
CA ARG A 103 -32.05 28.59 -8.82
C ARG A 103 -31.34 28.51 -10.17
N TYR A 104 -30.59 29.56 -10.51
CA TYR A 104 -29.90 29.75 -11.79
C TYR A 104 -29.42 28.47 -12.50
N GLY A 105 -30.12 28.10 -13.58
CA GLY A 105 -29.78 26.97 -14.44
C GLY A 105 -30.26 25.60 -13.95
N LYS A 106 -30.99 25.51 -12.83
CA LYS A 106 -31.55 24.26 -12.29
C LYS A 106 -32.97 24.03 -12.80
N PHE A 107 -33.37 22.76 -12.87
CA PHE A 107 -34.76 22.43 -13.20
C PHE A 107 -35.73 22.81 -12.08
N ILE A 108 -36.92 23.23 -12.48
CA ILE A 108 -38.09 23.45 -11.62
C ILE A 108 -38.63 22.07 -11.17
N ASP A 109 -38.98 21.93 -9.90
CA ASP A 109 -39.67 20.76 -9.31
C ASP A 109 -39.14 19.37 -9.70
N ASN A 110 -37.82 19.24 -9.86
CA ASN A 110 -37.13 18.00 -10.27
C ASN A 110 -37.58 17.42 -11.63
N ALA A 111 -38.16 18.21 -12.53
CA ALA A 111 -38.72 17.75 -13.80
C ALA A 111 -37.71 17.00 -14.70
N GLU A 112 -36.45 17.46 -14.74
CA GLU A 112 -35.33 16.88 -15.51
C GLU A 112 -35.72 16.32 -16.91
N PRO A 113 -36.37 17.13 -17.78
CA PRO A 113 -36.79 16.68 -19.10
C PRO A 113 -35.61 16.27 -19.99
N LYS A 114 -35.87 15.45 -21.00
CA LYS A 114 -34.89 15.19 -22.07
C LYS A 114 -35.04 16.23 -23.16
N ILE A 115 -33.98 16.98 -23.48
CA ILE A 115 -34.00 18.04 -24.50
C ILE A 115 -34.53 17.59 -25.88
N ALA A 116 -34.38 16.32 -26.23
CA ALA A 116 -34.83 15.77 -27.50
C ALA A 116 -36.31 15.35 -27.52
N TYR A 117 -37.00 15.36 -26.37
CA TYR A 117 -38.36 14.84 -26.24
C TYR A 117 -39.29 15.85 -25.56
N ASN A 118 -40.39 16.19 -26.22
CA ASN A 118 -41.47 16.99 -25.66
C ASN A 118 -42.73 16.12 -25.53
N ASN A 119 -43.21 15.88 -24.31
CA ASN A 119 -44.39 15.04 -24.03
C ASN A 119 -44.34 13.67 -24.74
N GLY A 120 -43.15 13.05 -24.81
CA GLY A 120 -42.92 11.77 -25.48
C GLY A 120 -42.61 11.86 -26.99
N ASN A 121 -42.84 13.02 -27.62
CA ASN A 121 -42.54 13.23 -29.03
C ASN A 121 -41.10 13.69 -29.25
N PHE A 122 -40.39 13.04 -30.17
CA PHE A 122 -39.05 13.45 -30.57
C PHE A 122 -39.11 14.72 -31.42
N ILE A 123 -38.36 15.76 -31.06
CA ILE A 123 -38.48 17.09 -31.69
C ILE A 123 -37.54 17.31 -32.88
N PHE A 124 -36.46 16.53 -33.01
CA PHE A 124 -35.46 16.68 -34.07
C PHE A 124 -35.79 15.81 -35.30
N MET A 125 -37.05 15.78 -35.72
CA MET A 125 -37.54 14.88 -36.77
C MET A 125 -36.89 15.11 -38.13
N ASN A 126 -36.51 16.35 -38.46
CA ASN A 126 -35.84 16.63 -39.74
C ASN A 126 -34.50 15.88 -39.84
N SER A 127 -33.63 16.03 -38.84
CA SER A 127 -32.35 15.30 -38.78
C SER A 127 -32.53 13.80 -38.59
N PHE A 128 -33.60 13.35 -37.92
CA PHE A 128 -33.94 11.93 -37.88
C PHE A 128 -34.33 11.39 -39.26
N ASN A 129 -35.13 12.13 -40.03
CA ASN A 129 -35.54 11.71 -41.37
C ASN A 129 -34.34 11.69 -42.33
N GLU A 130 -33.46 12.68 -42.27
CA GLU A 130 -32.19 12.66 -43.03
C GLU A 130 -31.34 11.43 -42.67
N MET A 131 -31.24 11.09 -41.38
CA MET A 131 -30.56 9.88 -40.92
C MET A 131 -31.27 8.61 -41.43
N VAL A 132 -32.61 8.57 -41.43
CA VAL A 132 -33.38 7.42 -41.94
C VAL A 132 -33.11 7.22 -43.43
N GLU A 133 -33.00 8.28 -44.23
CA GLU A 133 -32.65 8.18 -45.65
C GLU A 133 -31.23 7.63 -45.86
N ASP A 134 -30.28 7.98 -44.99
CA ASP A 134 -28.95 7.35 -44.98
C ASP A 134 -29.06 5.83 -44.69
N PHE A 135 -29.86 5.43 -43.69
CA PHE A 135 -30.05 4.02 -43.35
C PHE A 135 -30.81 3.24 -44.42
N LYS A 136 -31.80 3.83 -45.09
CA LYS A 136 -32.51 3.17 -46.21
C LYS A 136 -31.58 2.86 -47.37
N LYS A 137 -30.60 3.74 -47.64
CA LYS A 137 -29.59 3.54 -48.70
C LYS A 137 -28.60 2.43 -48.35
N HIS A 138 -28.16 2.35 -47.09
CA HIS A 138 -27.08 1.43 -46.69
C HIS A 138 -27.57 0.11 -46.09
N GLN A 139 -28.76 0.08 -45.50
CA GLN A 139 -29.36 -1.04 -44.77
C GLN A 139 -30.88 -1.12 -45.03
N PRO A 140 -31.33 -1.25 -46.30
CA PRO A 140 -32.76 -1.24 -46.65
C PRO A 140 -33.56 -2.34 -45.94
N GLN A 141 -32.92 -3.46 -45.60
CA GLN A 141 -33.54 -4.59 -44.90
C GLN A 141 -34.05 -4.26 -43.49
N LEU A 142 -33.61 -3.15 -42.89
CA LEU A 142 -34.12 -2.69 -41.60
C LEU A 142 -35.53 -2.09 -41.67
N PHE A 143 -36.06 -1.85 -42.88
CA PHE A 143 -37.33 -1.17 -43.14
C PHE A 143 -38.30 -2.14 -43.84
N TYR A 144 -38.78 -3.14 -43.10
CA TYR A 144 -39.79 -4.08 -43.57
C TYR A 144 -41.17 -3.72 -43.01
N LYS A 145 -42.23 -4.07 -43.74
CA LYS A 145 -43.59 -3.94 -43.25
C LYS A 145 -43.91 -5.08 -42.28
N LYS A 146 -44.31 -4.71 -41.07
CA LYS A 146 -44.81 -5.64 -40.06
C LYS A 146 -46.20 -6.15 -40.45
N SER A 147 -46.66 -7.21 -39.78
CA SER A 147 -47.99 -7.82 -39.98
C SER A 147 -49.16 -6.86 -39.74
N ASN A 148 -48.94 -5.76 -38.99
CA ASN A 148 -49.93 -4.69 -38.78
C ASN A 148 -49.89 -3.57 -39.85
N GLY A 149 -49.08 -3.72 -40.90
CA GLY A 149 -48.94 -2.74 -41.98
C GLY A 149 -47.95 -1.61 -41.70
N GLU A 150 -47.41 -1.49 -40.49
CA GLU A 150 -46.42 -0.46 -40.13
C GLU A 150 -45.00 -0.85 -40.53
N GLU A 151 -44.21 0.10 -41.03
CA GLU A 151 -42.78 -0.09 -41.30
C GLU A 151 -41.98 -0.19 -39.99
N SER A 152 -40.96 -1.04 -39.95
CA SER A 152 -40.02 -1.11 -38.84
C SER A 152 -39.28 0.22 -38.64
N ARG A 153 -39.06 0.59 -37.38
CA ARG A 153 -38.45 1.88 -36.98
C ARG A 153 -37.08 1.66 -36.37
N ILE A 154 -36.17 2.61 -36.61
CA ILE A 154 -34.87 2.69 -35.96
C ILE A 154 -34.90 3.64 -34.75
N PRO A 155 -33.99 3.51 -33.77
CA PRO A 155 -33.99 4.34 -32.56
C PRO A 155 -33.72 5.83 -32.82
N TYR A 156 -34.54 6.72 -32.25
CA TYR A 156 -34.33 8.18 -32.30
C TYR A 156 -33.00 8.63 -31.65
N ASP A 157 -32.54 7.93 -30.61
CA ASP A 157 -31.30 8.26 -29.91
C ASP A 157 -30.05 8.18 -30.81
N TRP A 158 -30.12 7.52 -31.97
CA TRP A 158 -29.00 7.46 -32.92
C TRP A 158 -28.76 8.80 -33.63
N THR A 159 -29.77 9.67 -33.70
CA THR A 159 -29.69 10.99 -34.33
C THR A 159 -28.59 11.86 -33.70
N ILE A 160 -28.25 11.66 -32.42
CA ILE A 160 -27.15 12.42 -31.79
C ILE A 160 -25.79 12.14 -32.46
N TYR A 161 -25.54 10.91 -32.91
CA TYR A 161 -24.27 10.56 -33.57
C TYR A 161 -24.26 11.03 -35.03
N TYR A 162 -25.42 10.96 -35.70
CA TYR A 162 -25.60 11.60 -37.01
C TYR A 162 -25.32 13.10 -36.94
N LEU A 163 -25.90 13.80 -35.97
CA LEU A 163 -25.69 15.24 -35.76
C LEU A 163 -24.22 15.58 -35.49
N ARG A 164 -23.50 14.75 -34.73
CA ARG A 164 -22.05 14.93 -34.52
C ARG A 164 -21.26 14.85 -35.82
N LYS A 165 -21.65 13.97 -36.75
CA LYS A 165 -21.06 13.88 -38.10
C LYS A 165 -21.47 15.07 -38.97
N LYS A 166 -22.76 15.40 -39.03
CA LYS A 166 -23.32 16.51 -39.83
C LYS A 166 -22.73 17.85 -39.44
N ALA A 167 -22.58 18.12 -38.14
CA ALA A 167 -22.08 19.39 -37.62
C ALA A 167 -20.59 19.69 -37.94
N LEU A 168 -19.84 18.70 -38.44
CA LEU A 168 -18.46 18.90 -38.90
C LEU A 168 -18.37 19.50 -40.31
N SER A 169 -19.45 19.48 -41.09
CA SER A 169 -19.45 19.93 -42.48
C SER A 169 -20.61 20.85 -42.83
N GLN A 170 -21.79 20.66 -42.22
CA GLN A 170 -23.02 21.38 -42.55
C GLN A 170 -23.54 22.21 -41.37
N LYS A 171 -24.37 23.21 -41.68
CA LYS A 171 -25.10 24.02 -40.69
C LYS A 171 -26.14 23.14 -39.99
N ILE A 172 -26.18 23.20 -38.66
CA ILE A 172 -27.23 22.59 -37.83
C ILE A 172 -27.99 23.68 -37.07
N THR A 173 -29.20 23.37 -36.62
CA THR A 173 -30.00 24.34 -35.86
C THR A 173 -29.40 24.64 -34.49
N GLN A 174 -29.78 25.78 -33.91
CA GLN A 174 -29.36 26.19 -32.56
C GLN A 174 -29.76 25.14 -31.51
N GLN A 175 -30.96 24.58 -31.63
CA GLN A 175 -31.50 23.57 -30.73
C GLN A 175 -30.74 22.23 -30.84
N GLU A 176 -30.35 21.82 -32.05
CA GLU A 176 -29.51 20.64 -32.25
C GLU A 176 -28.11 20.86 -31.67
N LEU A 177 -27.54 22.05 -31.83
CA LEU A 177 -26.25 22.41 -31.26
C LEU A 177 -26.29 22.41 -29.73
N ALA A 178 -27.36 22.91 -29.11
CA ALA A 178 -27.58 22.80 -27.66
C ALA A 178 -27.62 21.33 -27.20
N TRP A 179 -28.32 20.46 -27.93
CA TRP A 179 -28.37 19.03 -27.61
C TRP A 179 -26.97 18.38 -27.67
N LEU A 180 -26.16 18.72 -28.69
CA LEU A 180 -24.78 18.26 -28.80
C LEU A 180 -23.91 18.72 -27.62
N ILE A 181 -23.90 20.02 -27.31
CA ILE A 181 -23.10 20.60 -26.22
C ILE A 181 -23.46 19.94 -24.87
N LEU A 182 -24.75 19.75 -24.59
CA LEU A 182 -25.21 19.09 -23.36
C LEU A 182 -24.84 17.59 -23.33
N HIS A 183 -24.82 16.91 -24.48
CA HIS A 183 -24.38 15.53 -24.58
C HIS A 183 -22.89 15.38 -24.20
N PHE A 184 -22.01 16.31 -24.59
CA PHE A 184 -20.59 16.29 -24.19
C PHE A 184 -20.38 16.50 -22.68
N ASN A 185 -21.29 17.18 -21.96
CA ASN A 185 -21.22 17.23 -20.49
C ASN A 185 -21.44 15.84 -19.84
N GLN A 186 -22.21 14.96 -20.50
CA GLN A 186 -22.38 13.56 -20.06
C GLN A 186 -21.21 12.67 -20.49
N LYS A 187 -20.57 12.96 -21.63
CA LYS A 187 -19.52 12.14 -22.25
C LYS A 187 -18.26 12.98 -22.56
N ARG A 188 -17.34 13.05 -21.58
CA ARG A 188 -16.11 13.87 -21.63
C ARG A 188 -14.78 13.11 -21.44
N GLY A 189 -14.79 11.79 -21.58
CA GLY A 189 -13.60 10.93 -21.47
C GLY A 189 -12.88 10.94 -20.12
N TYR A 190 -11.83 10.11 -20.02
CA TYR A 190 -10.94 10.05 -18.86
C TYR A 190 -9.69 10.92 -19.08
N TYR A 191 -9.28 11.68 -18.06
CA TYR A 191 -8.10 12.53 -18.14
C TYR A 191 -6.95 11.90 -17.36
N GLN A 192 -5.91 11.49 -18.08
CA GLN A 192 -4.71 10.89 -17.49
C GLN A 192 -3.79 11.95 -16.92
N LEU A 193 -3.26 11.69 -15.73
CA LEU A 193 -2.17 12.45 -15.15
C LEU A 193 -0.81 11.87 -15.58
N ARG A 194 0.24 12.67 -15.44
CA ARG A 194 1.61 12.22 -15.72
C ARG A 194 1.93 10.96 -14.91
N GLY A 195 2.53 9.96 -15.56
CA GLY A 195 2.90 8.68 -14.95
C GLY A 195 1.81 7.61 -14.93
N GLU A 196 0.59 7.93 -15.37
CA GLU A 196 -0.48 6.94 -15.66
C GLU A 196 -0.37 6.34 -17.07
N GLU A 197 0.66 6.74 -17.82
CA GLU A 197 0.99 6.24 -19.15
C GLU A 197 1.89 5.01 -19.03
N GLU A 198 1.59 3.96 -19.79
CA GLU A 198 2.53 2.84 -19.93
C GLU A 198 3.73 3.30 -20.75
N THR A 199 4.93 2.96 -20.30
CA THR A 199 6.14 3.16 -21.09
C THR A 199 6.04 2.37 -22.39
N GLU A 200 5.87 3.07 -23.50
CA GLU A 200 6.15 2.52 -24.83
C GLU A 200 7.60 2.06 -24.84
N ASN A 201 7.80 0.76 -25.12
CA ASN A 201 9.14 0.25 -25.32
C ASN A 201 9.51 0.56 -26.77
N PRO A 202 10.53 1.40 -27.03
CA PRO A 202 10.89 1.76 -28.40
C PRO A 202 11.22 0.54 -29.28
N ASN A 203 11.63 -0.57 -28.65
CA ASN A 203 12.01 -1.81 -29.34
C ASN A 203 10.82 -2.78 -29.50
N LYS A 204 9.60 -2.37 -29.17
CA LYS A 204 8.39 -3.19 -29.34
C LYS A 204 7.22 -2.35 -29.81
N GLU A 205 6.68 -2.69 -30.96
CA GLU A 205 5.43 -2.12 -31.46
C GLU A 205 4.27 -3.03 -31.04
N VAL A 206 3.36 -2.52 -30.22
CA VAL A 206 2.15 -3.26 -29.80
C VAL A 206 0.96 -2.72 -30.57
N ALA A 207 0.44 -3.52 -31.49
CA ALA A 207 -0.69 -3.19 -32.34
C ALA A 207 -1.89 -4.10 -32.06
N PHE A 208 -3.09 -3.55 -32.25
CA PHE A 208 -4.33 -4.30 -32.12
C PHE A 208 -4.86 -4.68 -33.51
N HIS A 209 -5.25 -5.94 -33.70
CA HIS A 209 -5.81 -6.43 -34.96
C HIS A 209 -7.10 -7.24 -34.73
N SER A 210 -8.18 -6.86 -35.40
CA SER A 210 -9.38 -7.70 -35.52
C SER A 210 -9.27 -8.52 -36.80
N LEU A 211 -9.01 -9.82 -36.68
CA LEU A 211 -8.73 -10.70 -37.82
C LEU A 211 -9.76 -11.82 -37.92
N LYS A 212 -10.22 -12.10 -39.13
CA LYS A 212 -11.06 -13.26 -39.42
C LYS A 212 -10.24 -14.53 -39.33
N VAL A 213 -10.77 -15.51 -38.58
CA VAL A 213 -10.19 -16.85 -38.51
C VAL A 213 -10.61 -17.61 -39.76
N VAL A 214 -9.65 -17.93 -40.62
CA VAL A 214 -9.86 -18.68 -41.87
C VAL A 214 -9.90 -20.16 -41.60
N ASP A 215 -9.02 -20.63 -40.73
CA ASP A 215 -8.93 -22.04 -40.39
C ASP A 215 -8.50 -22.27 -38.95
N VAL A 216 -8.95 -23.40 -38.40
CA VAL A 216 -8.63 -23.84 -37.04
C VAL A 216 -8.21 -25.29 -37.16
N GLU A 217 -6.90 -25.52 -37.10
CA GLU A 217 -6.32 -26.87 -37.13
C GLU A 217 -6.11 -27.33 -35.70
N ALA A 218 -6.80 -28.40 -35.31
CA ALA A 218 -6.57 -29.09 -34.04
C ALA A 218 -5.35 -30.00 -34.19
N GLU A 219 -4.31 -29.73 -33.41
CA GLU A 219 -3.15 -30.60 -33.27
C GLU A 219 -3.41 -31.69 -32.22
N ALA A 220 -2.44 -32.61 -32.05
CA ALA A 220 -2.55 -33.65 -31.06
C ALA A 220 -2.80 -33.07 -29.64
N PRO A 221 -3.71 -33.68 -28.85
CA PRO A 221 -3.93 -33.27 -27.46
C PRO A 221 -2.60 -33.30 -26.70
N ASN A 222 -2.28 -32.20 -26.02
CA ASN A 222 -1.09 -32.21 -25.18
C ASN A 222 -1.34 -33.09 -23.93
N LYS A 223 -0.28 -33.39 -23.17
CA LYS A 223 -0.34 -34.25 -21.96
C LYS A 223 -1.33 -33.77 -20.86
N LYS A 224 -1.93 -32.58 -20.99
CA LYS A 224 -2.95 -32.01 -20.08
C LYS A 224 -4.39 -32.13 -20.61
N GLY A 225 -4.63 -32.83 -21.73
CA GLY A 225 -5.95 -32.98 -22.35
C GLY A 225 -6.47 -31.71 -23.05
N GLU A 226 -5.62 -30.68 -23.19
CA GLU A 226 -5.93 -29.47 -23.97
C GLU A 226 -5.46 -29.66 -25.40
N ILE A 227 -6.32 -29.33 -26.35
CA ILE A 227 -6.00 -29.41 -27.78
C ILE A 227 -5.25 -28.12 -28.16
N TRP A 228 -4.08 -28.27 -28.79
CA TRP A 228 -3.41 -27.14 -29.43
C TRP A 228 -4.17 -26.80 -30.70
N TYR A 229 -4.53 -25.52 -30.83
CA TYR A 229 -5.17 -25.01 -32.03
C TYR A 229 -4.18 -24.08 -32.73
N THR A 230 -3.88 -24.42 -33.98
CA THR A 230 -3.21 -23.54 -34.93
C THR A 230 -4.29 -22.79 -35.69
N ILE A 231 -4.47 -21.52 -35.34
CA ILE A 231 -5.51 -20.65 -35.88
C ILE A 231 -4.88 -19.81 -36.99
N ARG A 232 -5.30 -20.05 -38.23
CA ARG A 232 -4.85 -19.26 -39.40
C ARG A 232 -5.76 -18.06 -39.60
N LEU A 233 -5.15 -16.88 -39.63
CA LEU A 233 -5.83 -15.59 -39.80
C LEU A 233 -5.82 -15.17 -41.28
N GLU A 234 -6.77 -14.32 -41.66
CA GLU A 234 -6.98 -13.92 -43.07
C GLU A 234 -5.79 -13.24 -43.75
N ASN A 235 -4.88 -12.65 -42.97
CA ASN A 235 -3.65 -12.03 -43.46
C ASN A 235 -2.46 -13.00 -43.50
N GLY A 236 -2.68 -14.30 -43.33
CA GLY A 236 -1.64 -15.33 -43.33
C GLY A 236 -0.91 -15.49 -41.99
N TRP A 237 -1.24 -14.69 -40.97
CA TRP A 237 -0.67 -14.87 -39.63
C TRP A 237 -1.20 -16.11 -38.93
N ILE A 238 -0.36 -16.67 -38.06
CA ILE A 238 -0.65 -17.90 -37.33
C ILE A 238 -0.70 -17.59 -35.84
N TYR A 239 -1.86 -17.79 -35.22
CA TYR A 239 -2.05 -17.71 -33.79
C TYR A 239 -2.16 -19.12 -33.19
N ARG A 240 -1.25 -19.46 -32.28
CA ARG A 240 -1.28 -20.75 -31.58
C ARG A 240 -1.78 -20.58 -30.16
N ARG A 241 -2.82 -21.32 -29.79
CA ARG A 241 -3.37 -21.34 -28.42
C ARG A 241 -3.83 -22.74 -28.04
N THR A 242 -3.77 -23.06 -26.75
CA THR A 242 -4.45 -24.23 -26.19
C THR A 242 -5.82 -23.88 -25.64
N SER A 243 -6.80 -24.76 -25.88
CA SER A 243 -8.16 -24.62 -25.33
C SER A 243 -8.68 -25.98 -24.84
N LYS A 244 -9.48 -25.95 -23.77
CA LYS A 244 -10.22 -27.13 -23.26
C LYS A 244 -11.51 -27.37 -24.05
N ASN A 245 -12.09 -26.31 -24.59
CA ASN A 245 -13.29 -26.37 -25.43
C ASN A 245 -12.88 -26.35 -26.91
N PRO A 246 -13.57 -27.09 -27.80
CA PRO A 246 -13.32 -27.04 -29.23
C PRO A 246 -13.41 -25.61 -29.77
N LEU A 247 -12.39 -25.20 -30.53
CA LEU A 247 -12.34 -23.87 -31.16
C LEU A 247 -12.85 -23.89 -32.60
N ASP A 248 -13.43 -24.99 -33.08
CA ASP A 248 -13.97 -25.12 -34.44
C ASP A 248 -14.98 -24.02 -34.76
N ASP A 249 -15.75 -23.63 -33.74
CA ASP A 249 -16.70 -22.52 -33.74
C ASP A 249 -16.07 -21.14 -34.00
N TRP A 250 -14.74 -21.02 -33.98
CA TRP A 250 -14.05 -19.78 -34.33
C TRP A 250 -13.87 -19.63 -35.83
N LYS A 251 -13.91 -20.72 -36.60
CA LYS A 251 -13.76 -20.68 -38.05
C LYS A 251 -14.84 -19.79 -38.66
N GLY A 252 -14.42 -18.82 -39.46
CA GLY A 252 -15.29 -17.81 -40.07
C GLY A 252 -15.67 -16.63 -39.16
N LYS A 253 -15.32 -16.63 -37.86
CA LYS A 253 -15.58 -15.51 -36.94
C LYS A 253 -14.38 -14.54 -36.88
N THR A 254 -14.67 -13.25 -36.77
CA THR A 254 -13.66 -12.21 -36.50
C THR A 254 -13.33 -12.18 -35.01
N ARG A 255 -12.04 -12.23 -34.68
CA ARG A 255 -11.54 -12.21 -33.30
C ARG A 255 -10.49 -11.13 -33.12
N ASP A 256 -10.35 -10.73 -31.88
CA ASP A 256 -9.51 -9.63 -31.46
C ASP A 256 -8.16 -10.13 -30.96
N PHE A 257 -7.06 -9.58 -31.49
CA PHE A 257 -5.69 -9.98 -31.17
C PHE A 257 -4.80 -8.76 -30.87
N ILE A 258 -3.94 -8.90 -29.88
CA ILE A 258 -2.85 -7.99 -29.56
C ILE A 258 -1.60 -8.60 -30.17
N VAL A 259 -0.98 -7.90 -31.11
CA VAL A 259 0.23 -8.32 -31.82
C VAL A 259 1.37 -7.44 -31.34
N THR A 260 2.41 -8.04 -30.78
CA THR A 260 3.64 -7.32 -30.43
C THR A 260 4.73 -7.69 -31.44
N THR A 261 5.17 -6.72 -32.22
CA THR A 261 6.27 -6.82 -33.18
C THR A 261 7.55 -6.36 -32.49
N ASP A 262 8.57 -7.20 -32.44
CA ASP A 262 9.89 -6.78 -31.93
C ASP A 262 10.58 -5.92 -33.00
N LEU A 263 11.14 -4.77 -32.60
CA LEU A 263 11.90 -3.86 -33.46
C LEU A 263 13.39 -3.86 -33.07
N ASN A 264 14.25 -3.56 -34.04
CA ASN A 264 15.66 -3.26 -33.84
C ASN A 264 15.83 -1.80 -33.38
N ASP A 265 17.02 -1.44 -32.90
CA ASP A 265 17.30 -0.09 -32.37
C ASP A 265 17.19 1.03 -33.44
N ASP A 266 17.20 0.66 -34.73
CA ASP A 266 16.99 1.54 -35.88
C ASP A 266 15.51 1.66 -36.31
N GLY A 267 14.60 0.96 -35.63
CA GLY A 267 13.16 0.95 -35.94
C GLY A 267 12.73 -0.08 -37.00
N THR A 268 13.65 -0.91 -37.52
CA THR A 268 13.30 -2.00 -38.45
C THR A 268 12.73 -3.22 -37.73
N ILE A 269 11.87 -4.01 -38.40
CA ILE A 269 11.27 -5.21 -37.79
C ILE A 269 12.34 -6.27 -37.54
N LYS A 270 12.40 -6.79 -36.32
CA LYS A 270 13.30 -7.88 -35.94
C LYS A 270 12.82 -9.18 -36.59
N LEU A 271 13.72 -9.88 -37.28
CA LEU A 271 13.44 -11.18 -37.88
C LEU A 271 13.78 -12.32 -36.90
N ASP A 272 13.04 -13.41 -36.97
CA ASP A 272 13.33 -14.65 -36.26
C ASP A 272 14.40 -15.50 -36.98
N LYS A 273 14.74 -16.66 -36.42
CA LYS A 273 15.75 -17.57 -36.98
C LYS A 273 15.36 -18.17 -38.33
N GLU A 274 14.10 -18.07 -38.74
CA GLU A 274 13.55 -18.58 -40.00
C GLU A 274 13.37 -17.47 -41.05
N GLY A 275 13.81 -16.23 -40.75
CA GLY A 275 13.70 -15.08 -41.65
C GLY A 275 12.30 -14.45 -41.70
N LYS A 276 11.41 -14.81 -40.78
CA LYS A 276 10.07 -14.21 -40.66
C LYS A 276 10.06 -13.11 -39.59
N GLU A 277 9.10 -12.19 -39.71
CA GLU A 277 8.91 -11.10 -38.76
C GLU A 277 8.60 -11.65 -37.35
N LYS A 278 9.41 -11.26 -36.37
CA LYS A 278 9.27 -11.72 -34.99
C LYS A 278 8.09 -11.01 -34.31
N ARG A 279 6.94 -11.67 -34.35
CA ARG A 279 5.67 -11.21 -33.77
C ARG A 279 5.15 -12.16 -32.71
N SER A 280 4.52 -11.63 -31.67
CA SER A 280 3.81 -12.42 -30.65
C SER A 280 2.34 -12.00 -30.57
N PHE A 281 1.45 -12.96 -30.33
CA PHE A 281 0.00 -12.79 -30.39
C PHE A 281 -0.65 -13.09 -29.05
N ARG A 282 -1.56 -12.24 -28.58
CA ARG A 282 -2.34 -12.42 -27.35
C ARG A 282 -3.81 -12.07 -27.59
N ALA A 283 -4.75 -12.86 -27.09
CA ALA A 283 -6.16 -12.47 -27.04
C ALA A 283 -6.42 -11.53 -25.83
N PRO A 284 -7.19 -10.44 -25.95
CA PRO A 284 -7.51 -9.54 -24.83
C PRO A 284 -8.36 -10.22 -23.74
N ASP A 285 -8.08 -9.94 -22.46
CA ASP A 285 -8.90 -10.38 -21.32
C ASP A 285 -10.11 -9.46 -21.08
N GLU A 286 -11.22 -9.97 -20.53
CA GLU A 286 -12.46 -9.19 -20.32
C GLU A 286 -12.29 -7.96 -19.39
N ASN A 287 -11.35 -8.05 -18.45
CA ASN A 287 -11.05 -7.04 -17.44
C ASN A 287 -9.87 -6.13 -17.80
N ASP A 288 -9.26 -6.28 -18.98
CA ASP A 288 -8.13 -5.44 -19.39
C ASP A 288 -8.60 -4.09 -19.93
N TRP A 289 -9.06 -3.23 -19.02
CA TRP A 289 -9.65 -1.94 -19.35
C TRP A 289 -8.67 -0.99 -20.04
N ASN A 290 -7.37 -1.05 -19.71
CA ASN A 290 -6.34 -0.21 -20.33
C ASN A 290 -6.05 -0.64 -21.77
N LEU A 291 -5.98 -1.95 -22.05
CA LEU A 291 -5.75 -2.44 -23.42
C LEU A 291 -6.99 -2.25 -24.29
N LEU A 292 -8.20 -2.44 -23.75
CA LEU A 292 -9.44 -2.13 -24.48
C LEU A 292 -9.60 -0.64 -24.78
N LYS A 293 -9.15 0.22 -23.86
CA LYS A 293 -9.04 1.67 -24.09
C LYS A 293 -8.09 1.95 -25.26
N LYS A 294 -6.85 1.47 -25.21
CA LYS A 294 -5.84 1.68 -26.26
C LYS A 294 -6.30 1.16 -27.63
N LYS A 295 -6.96 0.00 -27.66
CA LYS A 295 -7.60 -0.52 -28.87
C LYS A 295 -8.60 0.48 -29.44
N THR A 296 -9.57 0.92 -28.63
CA THR A 296 -10.60 1.87 -29.10
C THR A 296 -9.96 3.17 -29.59
N GLU A 297 -8.92 3.64 -28.90
CA GLU A 297 -8.15 4.82 -29.29
C GLU A 297 -7.45 4.63 -30.63
N HIS A 298 -6.76 3.50 -30.82
CA HIS A 298 -6.12 3.12 -32.08
C HIS A 298 -7.12 2.98 -33.23
N ASP A 299 -8.25 2.31 -33.02
CA ASP A 299 -9.29 2.14 -34.05
C ASP A 299 -9.86 3.50 -34.49
N ILE A 300 -10.04 4.43 -33.55
CA ILE A 300 -10.47 5.80 -33.83
C ILE A 300 -9.38 6.55 -34.60
N ASP A 301 -8.13 6.50 -34.15
CA ASP A 301 -7.00 7.17 -34.80
C ASP A 301 -6.78 6.65 -36.23
N PHE A 302 -6.79 5.33 -36.42
CA PHE A 302 -6.65 4.67 -37.73
C PHE A 302 -7.79 5.06 -38.69
N SER A 303 -9.01 5.22 -38.17
CA SER A 303 -10.14 5.66 -38.99
C SER A 303 -9.99 7.10 -39.51
N GLY A 304 -9.11 7.90 -38.90
CA GLY A 304 -8.96 9.33 -39.18
C GLY A 304 -10.21 10.17 -38.87
N LYS A 305 -11.19 9.60 -38.15
CA LYS A 305 -12.51 10.20 -37.92
C LYS A 305 -12.70 10.57 -36.46
N PRO A 306 -13.40 11.68 -36.16
CA PRO A 306 -13.83 12.00 -34.80
C PRO A 306 -14.79 10.95 -34.22
N VAL A 307 -14.89 10.87 -32.89
CA VAL A 307 -15.61 9.79 -32.18
C VAL A 307 -17.07 9.68 -32.61
N GLY A 308 -17.78 10.80 -32.79
CA GLY A 308 -19.17 10.80 -33.24
C GLY A 308 -19.35 10.20 -34.64
N THR A 309 -18.51 10.61 -35.59
CA THR A 309 -18.47 10.07 -36.96
C THR A 309 -18.12 8.60 -36.97
N TYR A 310 -17.10 8.21 -36.21
CA TYR A 310 -16.70 6.81 -36.05
C TYR A 310 -17.88 5.95 -35.56
N ILE A 311 -18.58 6.39 -34.50
CA ILE A 311 -19.75 5.67 -33.98
C ILE A 311 -20.87 5.59 -35.02
N TYR A 312 -21.20 6.69 -35.69
CA TYR A 312 -22.29 6.72 -36.67
C TYR A 312 -22.01 5.81 -37.87
N ASP A 313 -20.80 5.87 -38.42
CA ASP A 313 -20.41 5.03 -39.55
C ASP A 313 -20.47 3.53 -39.19
N HIS A 314 -20.09 3.16 -37.97
CA HIS A 314 -20.22 1.78 -37.49
C HIS A 314 -21.68 1.37 -37.28
N LEU A 315 -22.57 2.29 -36.87
CA LEU A 315 -24.00 2.01 -36.77
C LEU A 315 -24.63 1.78 -38.15
N LEU A 316 -24.22 2.55 -39.16
CA LEU A 316 -24.65 2.34 -40.56
C LEU A 316 -24.21 0.99 -41.11
N GLN A 317 -23.07 0.46 -40.66
CA GLN A 317 -22.57 -0.86 -41.08
C GLN A 317 -23.16 -2.01 -40.27
N ASN A 318 -23.26 -1.84 -38.94
CA ASN A 318 -23.75 -2.86 -38.02
C ASN A 318 -24.70 -2.27 -36.95
N PRO A 319 -26.01 -2.19 -37.25
CA PRO A 319 -27.03 -1.59 -36.38
C PRO A 319 -27.21 -2.30 -35.03
N ASN A 320 -26.86 -3.58 -34.93
CA ASN A 320 -26.99 -4.38 -33.71
C ASN A 320 -25.82 -4.19 -32.74
N GLN A 321 -24.82 -3.38 -33.11
CA GLN A 321 -23.63 -3.18 -32.30
C GLN A 321 -23.92 -2.30 -31.07
N LYS A 322 -23.61 -2.84 -29.88
CA LYS A 322 -23.71 -2.09 -28.62
C LYS A 322 -22.67 -0.96 -28.61
N ILE A 323 -23.12 0.30 -28.60
CA ILE A 323 -22.21 1.47 -28.59
C ILE A 323 -21.48 1.56 -27.24
N LYS A 324 -22.24 1.69 -26.14
CA LYS A 324 -21.69 1.86 -24.78
C LYS A 324 -21.19 0.52 -24.23
N GLY A 325 -19.91 0.45 -23.92
CA GLY A 325 -19.33 -0.73 -23.27
C GLY A 325 -18.81 -1.82 -24.22
N LYS A 326 -19.01 -1.67 -25.54
CA LYS A 326 -18.46 -2.57 -26.57
C LYS A 326 -17.74 -1.80 -27.69
N LEU A 327 -18.43 -0.98 -28.50
CA LEU A 327 -17.78 -0.18 -29.57
C LEU A 327 -16.87 0.92 -29.02
N VAL A 328 -17.38 1.72 -28.07
CA VAL A 328 -16.58 2.74 -27.37
C VAL A 328 -16.73 2.52 -25.88
N ARG A 329 -15.63 2.08 -25.23
CA ARG A 329 -15.53 1.94 -23.76
C ARG A 329 -15.05 3.26 -23.14
N THR A 330 -13.88 3.28 -22.51
CA THR A 330 -13.27 4.50 -21.99
C THR A 330 -12.13 4.88 -22.92
N ILE A 331 -12.12 6.15 -23.32
CA ILE A 331 -11.08 6.76 -24.12
C ILE A 331 -10.58 8.02 -23.41
N GLU A 332 -9.40 8.46 -23.80
CA GLU A 332 -8.78 9.67 -23.30
C GLU A 332 -9.64 10.90 -23.63
N ARG A 333 -9.54 11.91 -22.77
CA ARG A 333 -10.36 13.11 -22.86
C ARG A 333 -10.10 13.88 -24.15
N LYS A 334 -8.87 13.84 -24.70
CA LYS A 334 -8.52 14.54 -25.96
C LYS A 334 -9.50 14.24 -27.08
N TYR A 335 -9.93 12.99 -27.28
CA TYR A 335 -10.80 12.61 -28.41
C TYR A 335 -12.14 13.34 -28.41
N TYR A 336 -12.82 13.38 -27.26
CA TYR A 336 -14.07 14.14 -27.12
C TYR A 336 -13.83 15.65 -27.17
N LYS A 337 -12.68 16.11 -26.66
CA LYS A 337 -12.32 17.53 -26.64
C LYS A 337 -12.06 18.07 -28.04
N ASP A 338 -11.25 17.36 -28.83
CA ASP A 338 -10.88 17.73 -30.19
C ASP A 338 -12.07 17.66 -31.13
N GLU A 339 -12.94 16.66 -30.97
CA GLU A 339 -14.19 16.59 -31.73
C GLU A 339 -15.12 17.77 -31.41
N LEU A 340 -15.38 18.06 -30.13
CA LEU A 340 -16.23 19.19 -29.77
C LEU A 340 -15.63 20.51 -30.27
N LYS A 341 -14.31 20.65 -30.18
CA LYS A 341 -13.59 21.81 -30.68
C LYS A 341 -13.78 21.97 -32.20
N ALA A 342 -13.66 20.88 -32.97
CA ALA A 342 -13.88 20.89 -34.41
C ALA A 342 -15.34 21.23 -34.79
N ILE A 343 -16.31 20.63 -34.09
CA ILE A 343 -17.73 20.93 -34.28
C ILE A 343 -18.01 22.41 -34.03
N LEU A 344 -17.60 22.94 -32.87
CA LEU A 344 -17.85 24.34 -32.51
C LEU A 344 -17.14 25.30 -33.46
N ALA A 345 -15.87 25.05 -33.81
CA ALA A 345 -15.15 25.89 -34.75
C ALA A 345 -15.85 25.95 -36.11
N LYS A 346 -16.36 24.82 -36.61
CA LYS A 346 -17.12 24.78 -37.88
C LYS A 346 -18.46 25.49 -37.77
N GLN A 347 -19.22 25.28 -36.69
CA GLN A 347 -20.53 25.92 -36.51
C GLN A 347 -20.40 27.43 -36.31
N ILE A 348 -19.36 27.91 -35.62
CA ILE A 348 -19.05 29.34 -35.51
C ILE A 348 -18.76 29.93 -36.91
N ALA A 349 -17.97 29.23 -37.73
CA ALA A 349 -17.65 29.69 -39.08
C ALA A 349 -18.87 29.70 -40.03
N LEU A 350 -19.80 28.76 -39.88
CA LEU A 350 -21.02 28.67 -40.71
C LEU A 350 -22.16 29.58 -40.22
N GLN A 351 -22.11 30.03 -38.97
CA GLN A 351 -23.18 30.79 -38.32
C GLN A 351 -22.60 31.90 -37.40
N PRO A 352 -21.74 32.80 -37.90
CA PRO A 352 -21.07 33.82 -37.07
C PRO A 352 -22.07 34.76 -36.37
N GLU A 353 -23.27 34.93 -36.93
CA GLU A 353 -24.36 35.72 -36.36
C GLU A 353 -24.80 35.25 -34.97
N LEU A 354 -24.52 34.00 -34.61
CA LEU A 354 -24.89 33.40 -33.33
C LEU A 354 -23.80 33.49 -32.26
N PHE A 355 -22.62 34.03 -32.61
CA PHE A 355 -21.43 34.02 -31.76
C PHE A 355 -20.73 35.38 -31.74
N THR A 356 -21.46 36.43 -31.37
CA THR A 356 -20.94 37.80 -31.30
C THR A 356 -20.15 38.07 -30.02
N GLU A 357 -19.22 39.03 -30.06
CA GLU A 357 -18.47 39.46 -28.86
C GLU A 357 -19.38 39.98 -27.74
N THR A 358 -20.49 40.62 -28.11
CA THR A 358 -21.51 41.09 -27.15
C THR A 358 -22.14 39.93 -26.40
N LEU A 359 -22.60 38.89 -27.10
CA LEU A 359 -23.16 37.69 -26.49
C LEU A 359 -22.12 36.94 -25.64
N LEU A 360 -20.85 36.93 -26.05
CA LEU A 360 -19.78 36.33 -25.27
C LEU A 360 -19.60 37.05 -23.93
N ALA A 361 -19.56 38.39 -23.97
CA ALA A 361 -19.47 39.22 -22.78
C ALA A 361 -20.67 39.02 -21.84
N ASP A 362 -21.88 38.88 -22.39
CA ASP A 362 -23.10 38.58 -21.62
C ASP A 362 -23.00 37.23 -20.91
N CYS A 363 -22.57 36.19 -21.64
CA CYS A 363 -22.38 34.85 -21.09
C CYS A 363 -21.33 34.83 -19.96
N ILE A 364 -20.21 35.55 -20.14
CA ILE A 364 -19.14 35.64 -19.13
C ILE A 364 -19.63 36.37 -17.88
N ARG A 365 -20.32 37.51 -18.04
CA ARG A 365 -20.90 38.27 -16.93
C ARG A 365 -21.92 37.43 -16.16
N GLU A 366 -22.74 36.66 -16.85
CA GLU A 366 -23.71 35.78 -16.22
C GLU A 366 -23.03 34.68 -15.40
N LEU A 367 -22.02 33.99 -15.95
CA LEU A 367 -21.34 32.92 -15.23
C LEU A 367 -20.50 33.41 -14.03
N TYR A 368 -19.89 34.59 -14.14
CA TYR A 368 -18.86 35.07 -13.22
C TYR A 368 -19.19 36.42 -12.57
N ARG A 369 -20.45 36.67 -12.20
CA ARG A 369 -20.95 37.96 -11.66
C ARG A 369 -20.08 38.67 -10.62
N LYS A 370 -19.32 37.94 -9.79
CA LYS A 370 -18.48 38.49 -8.71
C LYS A 370 -16.97 38.34 -8.92
N ASN A 371 -16.53 37.74 -10.03
CA ASN A 371 -15.10 37.45 -10.27
C ASN A 371 -14.59 38.22 -11.48
N GLU A 372 -14.31 39.51 -11.28
CA GLU A 372 -13.86 40.43 -12.34
C GLU A 372 -12.55 39.96 -13.00
N THR A 373 -11.62 39.39 -12.23
CA THR A 373 -10.36 38.85 -12.77
C THR A 373 -10.61 37.73 -13.77
N GLN A 374 -11.51 36.80 -13.45
CA GLN A 374 -11.87 35.72 -14.38
C GLN A 374 -12.64 36.25 -15.59
N GLN A 375 -13.50 37.26 -15.41
CA GLN A 375 -14.18 37.92 -16.53
C GLN A 375 -13.16 38.52 -17.51
N GLN A 376 -12.22 39.32 -17.03
CA GLN A 376 -11.17 39.92 -17.88
C GLN A 376 -10.33 38.87 -18.60
N ASN A 377 -9.97 37.76 -17.93
CA ASN A 377 -9.23 36.68 -18.55
C ASN A 377 -10.02 36.05 -19.71
N LEU A 378 -11.31 35.76 -19.50
CA LEU A 378 -12.17 35.12 -20.50
C LEU A 378 -12.60 36.06 -21.64
N LEU A 379 -12.71 37.37 -21.39
CA LEU A 379 -13.04 38.35 -22.44
C LEU A 379 -11.95 38.42 -23.52
N SER A 380 -10.70 38.08 -23.17
CA SER A 380 -9.60 37.94 -24.13
C SER A 380 -9.63 36.65 -24.95
N LYS A 381 -10.66 35.81 -24.76
CA LYS A 381 -10.84 34.49 -25.39
C LYS A 381 -12.12 34.48 -26.22
N ASP A 382 -12.49 33.30 -26.75
CA ASP A 382 -13.64 33.10 -27.63
C ASP A 382 -14.67 32.11 -27.04
N PHE A 383 -15.80 31.93 -27.74
CA PHE A 383 -16.81 30.93 -27.37
C PHE A 383 -16.26 29.50 -27.34
N LEU A 384 -15.27 29.21 -28.18
CA LEU A 384 -14.61 27.91 -28.22
C LEU A 384 -13.94 27.61 -26.88
N HIS A 385 -13.18 28.57 -26.35
CA HIS A 385 -12.57 28.48 -25.03
C HIS A 385 -13.62 28.38 -23.92
N LEU A 386 -14.68 29.19 -23.97
CA LEU A 386 -15.74 29.20 -22.97
C LEU A 386 -16.41 27.83 -22.83
N PHE A 387 -16.87 27.23 -23.93
CA PHE A 387 -17.55 25.94 -23.88
C PHE A 387 -16.59 24.79 -23.56
N VAL A 388 -15.44 24.74 -24.25
CA VAL A 388 -14.54 23.59 -24.18
C VAL A 388 -13.69 23.63 -22.91
N GLU A 389 -12.94 24.71 -22.68
CA GLU A 389 -11.92 24.77 -21.64
C GLU A 389 -12.50 25.17 -20.28
N ASP A 390 -13.40 26.16 -20.24
CA ASP A 390 -13.90 26.76 -18.99
C ASP A 390 -15.08 25.98 -18.39
N ILE A 391 -15.94 25.37 -19.22
CA ILE A 391 -17.15 24.68 -18.75
C ILE A 391 -17.02 23.15 -18.83
N ILE A 392 -16.92 22.57 -20.04
CA ILE A 392 -17.10 21.13 -20.24
C ILE A 392 -15.89 20.33 -19.78
N PHE A 393 -14.68 20.70 -20.21
CA PHE A 393 -13.46 19.94 -19.92
C PHE A 393 -12.65 20.49 -18.75
N TYR A 394 -13.07 21.61 -18.15
CA TYR A 394 -12.53 22.08 -16.88
C TYR A 394 -12.56 20.97 -15.81
N GLN A 395 -11.45 20.84 -15.08
CA GLN A 395 -11.31 19.93 -13.97
C GLN A 395 -10.59 20.66 -12.83
N ARG A 396 -11.17 20.61 -11.63
CA ARG A 396 -10.48 21.14 -10.45
C ARG A 396 -9.18 20.37 -10.23
N PRO A 397 -8.05 21.06 -9.99
CA PRO A 397 -6.82 20.39 -9.62
C PRO A 397 -7.03 19.57 -8.35
N LEU A 398 -6.29 18.47 -8.22
CA LEU A 398 -6.34 17.67 -7.00
C LEU A 398 -5.81 18.50 -5.84
N CYS A 399 -6.56 18.52 -4.73
CA CYS A 399 -6.10 19.18 -3.52
C CYS A 399 -4.76 18.58 -3.08
N SER A 400 -3.85 19.47 -2.68
CA SER A 400 -2.59 19.07 -2.08
C SER A 400 -2.84 18.22 -0.83
N LYS A 401 -2.28 17.02 -0.79
CA LYS A 401 -2.27 16.16 0.40
C LYS A 401 -1.09 16.49 1.33
N LYS A 402 -0.57 17.72 1.32
CA LYS A 402 0.57 18.12 2.15
C LYS A 402 0.32 17.96 3.65
N SER A 403 -0.94 18.01 4.09
CA SER A 403 -1.30 17.76 5.49
C SER A 403 -1.02 16.33 5.95
N THR A 404 -1.06 15.34 5.05
CA THR A 404 -0.80 13.93 5.38
C THR A 404 0.69 13.60 5.45
N ILE A 405 1.56 14.53 5.05
CA ILE A 405 3.01 14.39 5.17
C ILE A 405 3.37 14.54 6.65
N ALA A 406 4.26 13.68 7.14
CA ALA A 406 4.74 13.73 8.51
C ALA A 406 5.45 15.06 8.82
N ASN A 407 5.44 15.41 10.10
CA ASN A 407 6.15 16.57 10.62
C ASN A 407 7.61 16.18 10.92
N CYS A 408 8.54 17.09 10.69
CA CYS A 408 9.91 16.95 11.12
C CYS A 408 10.00 17.16 12.63
N THR A 409 10.75 16.29 13.32
CA THR A 409 10.94 16.36 14.77
C THR A 409 11.88 17.49 15.20
N LEU A 410 12.76 17.97 14.32
CA LEU A 410 13.83 18.93 14.65
C LEU A 410 13.50 20.39 14.32
N GLU A 411 12.59 20.65 13.37
CA GLU A 411 12.40 21.98 12.79
C GLU A 411 10.94 22.45 12.84
N LYS A 412 10.73 23.65 13.39
CA LYS A 412 9.46 24.36 13.49
C LYS A 412 9.58 25.74 12.81
N ARG A 413 8.46 26.35 12.42
CA ARG A 413 8.37 27.74 11.95
C ARG A 413 7.45 28.53 12.88
N SER A 414 7.88 29.70 13.33
CA SER A 414 7.02 30.63 14.06
C SER A 414 6.23 31.51 13.08
N TYR A 415 4.97 31.78 13.39
CA TYR A 415 4.14 32.76 12.69
C TYR A 415 3.20 33.46 13.68
N ILE A 416 2.73 34.66 13.34
CA ILE A 416 1.72 35.36 14.14
C ILE A 416 0.34 34.90 13.66
N ASP A 417 -0.46 34.35 14.57
CA ASP A 417 -1.84 33.99 14.30
C ASP A 417 -2.66 35.26 14.05
N LYS A 418 -3.38 35.32 12.93
CA LYS A 418 -4.13 36.52 12.54
C LYS A 418 -5.36 36.77 13.40
N GLU A 419 -5.89 35.74 14.05
CA GLU A 419 -7.09 35.83 14.88
C GLU A 419 -6.72 36.14 16.33
N THR A 420 -5.70 35.48 16.88
CA THR A 420 -5.29 35.67 18.28
C THR A 420 -4.18 36.70 18.48
N ASN A 421 -3.51 37.12 17.40
CA ASN A 421 -2.32 37.98 17.43
C ASN A 421 -1.14 37.41 18.25
N GLU A 422 -1.18 36.11 18.54
CA GLU A 422 -0.14 35.40 19.29
C GLU A 422 0.87 34.75 18.36
N ARG A 423 2.11 34.64 18.83
CA ARG A 423 3.16 33.88 18.14
C ARG A 423 2.90 32.38 18.34
N LYS A 424 2.60 31.67 17.25
CA LYS A 424 2.42 30.21 17.24
C LYS A 424 3.53 29.52 16.44
N ASP A 425 3.92 28.34 16.89
CA ASP A 425 4.86 27.48 16.16
C ASP A 425 4.11 26.40 15.39
N ALA A 426 4.49 26.21 14.12
CA ALA A 426 4.02 25.12 13.29
C ALA A 426 5.21 24.23 12.87
N PRO A 427 5.09 22.90 12.97
CA PRO A 427 6.15 22.02 12.51
C PRO A 427 6.36 22.10 10.99
N ILE A 428 7.61 21.96 10.55
CA ILE A 428 7.96 21.88 9.13
C ILE A 428 7.79 20.43 8.65
N LYS A 429 7.33 20.25 7.41
CA LYS A 429 7.12 18.90 6.83
C LYS A 429 8.44 18.21 6.47
N VAL A 430 8.44 16.89 6.54
CA VAL A 430 9.60 16.07 6.15
C VAL A 430 9.91 16.16 4.64
N CYS A 431 11.19 15.96 4.31
CA CYS A 431 11.72 16.05 2.96
C CYS A 431 11.36 14.82 2.11
N ALA A 432 11.17 15.01 0.80
CA ALA A 432 10.96 13.92 -0.13
C ALA A 432 12.27 13.14 -0.36
N LYS A 433 12.20 11.80 -0.46
CA LYS A 433 13.40 10.96 -0.66
C LYS A 433 14.12 11.21 -1.99
N SER A 434 13.40 11.71 -2.99
CA SER A 434 13.97 12.11 -4.29
C SER A 434 14.75 13.44 -4.24
N ASN A 435 14.62 14.22 -3.16
CA ASN A 435 15.27 15.52 -3.06
C ASN A 435 16.80 15.36 -3.05
N PRO A 436 17.56 16.13 -3.85
CA PRO A 436 19.02 16.02 -3.92
C PRO A 436 19.72 16.12 -2.55
N TYR A 437 19.29 17.03 -1.66
CA TYR A 437 19.85 17.12 -0.30
C TYR A 437 19.60 15.85 0.52
N TYR A 438 18.42 15.23 0.35
CA TYR A 438 18.11 13.99 1.05
C TYR A 438 18.95 12.82 0.53
N GLN A 439 19.16 12.74 -0.78
CA GLN A 439 19.97 11.66 -1.36
C GLN A 439 21.42 11.75 -0.91
N GLU A 440 22.01 12.96 -0.93
CA GLU A 440 23.35 13.20 -0.38
C GLU A 440 23.42 12.82 1.11
N PHE A 441 22.47 13.30 1.91
CA PHE A 441 22.34 12.95 3.33
C PHE A 441 22.28 11.43 3.56
N ARG A 442 21.47 10.71 2.78
CA ARG A 442 21.34 9.25 2.85
C ARG A 442 22.64 8.54 2.49
N VAL A 443 23.34 9.00 1.45
CA VAL A 443 24.61 8.40 1.01
C VAL A 443 25.69 8.59 2.06
N LEU A 444 25.79 9.77 2.68
CA LEU A 444 26.73 10.01 3.79
C LEU A 444 26.47 9.09 4.99
N GLN A 445 25.20 8.96 5.41
CA GLN A 445 24.83 8.01 6.46
C GLN A 445 25.17 6.57 6.12
N TRP A 446 24.97 6.19 4.86
CA TRP A 446 25.30 4.84 4.39
C TRP A 446 26.81 4.61 4.38
N LEU A 447 27.60 5.59 3.94
CA LEU A 447 29.06 5.50 3.91
C LEU A 447 29.64 5.40 5.32
N GLN A 448 29.21 6.24 6.26
CA GLN A 448 29.71 6.24 7.65
C GLN A 448 29.47 4.91 8.38
N ASN A 449 28.37 4.22 8.04
CA ASN A 449 28.01 2.94 8.64
C ASN A 449 28.58 1.73 7.88
N LEU A 450 29.25 1.91 6.75
CA LEU A 450 29.83 0.83 5.97
C LEU A 450 30.94 0.13 6.77
N ARG A 451 30.84 -1.19 6.90
CA ARG A 451 31.91 -2.04 7.40
C ARG A 451 32.04 -3.27 6.51
N ILE A 452 33.26 -3.71 6.25
CA ILE A 452 33.59 -4.86 5.41
C ILE A 452 34.16 -5.95 6.31
N TYR A 453 33.73 -7.19 6.07
CA TYR A 453 34.07 -8.37 6.85
C TYR A 453 34.60 -9.48 5.95
N GLU A 454 35.54 -10.25 6.46
CA GLU A 454 35.94 -11.54 5.89
C GLU A 454 34.89 -12.61 6.23
N ILE A 455 34.45 -13.37 5.24
CA ILE A 455 33.34 -14.33 5.38
C ILE A 455 33.71 -15.48 6.29
N GLU A 456 34.92 -16.03 6.17
CA GLU A 456 35.33 -17.22 6.92
C GLU A 456 35.57 -16.93 8.42
N THR A 457 36.19 -15.79 8.73
CA THR A 457 36.63 -15.45 10.08
C THR A 457 35.68 -14.50 10.81
N ASP A 458 34.74 -13.89 10.08
CA ASP A 458 33.89 -12.79 10.55
C ASP A 458 34.69 -11.58 11.08
N ARG A 459 35.94 -11.42 10.63
CA ARG A 459 36.82 -10.32 11.01
C ARG A 459 36.50 -9.07 10.20
N GLU A 460 36.39 -7.93 10.86
CA GLU A 460 36.21 -6.62 10.22
C GLU A 460 37.53 -6.15 9.58
N VAL A 461 37.49 -5.79 8.30
CA VAL A 461 38.65 -5.49 7.42
C VAL A 461 38.46 -4.19 6.63
N THR A 462 37.56 -3.29 7.05
CA THR A 462 37.25 -2.05 6.30
C THR A 462 38.49 -1.18 6.08
N ALA A 463 39.37 -1.12 7.09
CA ALA A 463 40.62 -0.37 7.02
C ALA A 463 41.57 -0.87 5.92
N GLU A 464 41.44 -2.12 5.48
CA GLU A 464 42.22 -2.65 4.35
C GLU A 464 41.71 -2.11 3.01
N PHE A 465 40.48 -1.60 2.94
CA PHE A 465 39.87 -1.08 1.70
C PHE A 465 39.82 0.45 1.65
N ILE A 466 39.73 1.09 2.81
CA ILE A 466 39.62 2.55 2.92
C ILE A 466 40.64 3.00 3.97
N GLU A 467 41.81 3.42 3.51
CA GLU A 467 42.96 3.75 4.38
C GLU A 467 43.03 5.26 4.65
N THR A 468 42.76 6.07 3.62
CA THR A 468 42.99 7.50 3.65
C THR A 468 41.68 8.31 3.54
N PRO A 469 41.65 9.57 4.01
CA PRO A 469 40.53 10.48 3.77
C PRO A 469 40.20 10.66 2.27
N GLN A 470 41.21 10.59 1.41
CA GLN A 470 41.06 10.67 -0.05
C GLN A 470 40.30 9.46 -0.61
N ASP A 471 40.49 8.27 -0.04
CA ASP A 471 39.74 7.07 -0.42
C ASP A 471 38.25 7.22 -0.08
N TYR A 472 37.94 7.77 1.09
CA TYR A 472 36.56 8.11 1.47
C TYR A 472 35.94 9.10 0.49
N GLU A 473 36.69 10.12 0.05
CA GLU A 473 36.20 11.12 -0.88
C GLU A 473 35.95 10.52 -2.27
N ALA A 474 36.89 9.72 -2.77
CA ALA A 474 36.76 9.01 -4.05
C ALA A 474 35.56 8.05 -4.04
N LEU A 475 35.36 7.31 -2.94
CA LEU A 475 34.23 6.41 -2.77
C LEU A 475 32.93 7.19 -2.70
N PHE A 476 32.86 8.28 -1.95
CA PHE A 476 31.67 9.13 -1.89
C PHE A 476 31.29 9.69 -3.27
N ASN A 477 32.25 10.20 -4.03
CA ASN A 477 32.04 10.68 -5.40
C ASN A 477 31.53 9.57 -6.31
N PHE A 478 32.10 8.36 -6.20
CA PHE A 478 31.62 7.19 -6.92
C PHE A 478 30.16 6.88 -6.54
N LEU A 479 29.83 6.76 -5.25
CA LEU A 479 28.46 6.47 -4.80
C LEU A 479 27.46 7.53 -5.27
N MET A 480 27.84 8.81 -5.25
CA MET A 480 27.03 9.91 -5.77
C MET A 480 26.86 9.89 -7.30
N SER A 481 27.65 9.11 -8.03
CA SER A 481 27.44 8.84 -9.47
C SER A 481 26.55 7.63 -9.74
N GLN A 482 26.26 6.80 -8.73
CA GLN A 482 25.49 5.58 -8.89
C GLN A 482 24.01 5.79 -8.59
N LYS A 483 23.15 5.02 -9.27
CA LYS A 483 21.73 4.92 -8.93
C LYS A 483 21.52 4.10 -7.65
N GLU A 484 22.17 2.96 -7.59
CA GLU A 484 22.08 1.97 -6.52
C GLU A 484 23.41 1.21 -6.43
N ILE A 485 23.68 0.59 -5.28
CA ILE A 485 24.91 -0.18 -5.03
C ILE A 485 24.57 -1.50 -4.34
N ASP A 486 25.28 -2.57 -4.69
CA ASP A 486 25.32 -3.86 -4.00
C ASP A 486 26.77 -4.22 -3.59
N ASN A 487 26.93 -5.30 -2.83
CA ASN A 487 28.24 -5.83 -2.41
C ASN A 487 29.16 -6.06 -3.61
N GLU A 488 28.64 -6.62 -4.71
CA GLU A 488 29.42 -6.83 -5.93
C GLU A 488 29.90 -5.52 -6.54
N GLY A 489 29.01 -4.54 -6.71
CA GLY A 489 29.36 -3.23 -7.25
C GLY A 489 30.39 -2.49 -6.40
N LEU A 490 30.30 -2.62 -5.07
CA LEU A 490 31.24 -2.02 -4.14
C LEU A 490 32.62 -2.69 -4.20
N LEU A 491 32.69 -4.03 -4.14
CA LEU A 491 33.95 -4.76 -4.24
C LEU A 491 34.60 -4.55 -5.62
N LYS A 492 33.79 -4.47 -6.67
CA LYS A 492 34.27 -4.11 -8.01
C LYS A 492 34.91 -2.73 -8.03
N TYR A 493 34.31 -1.72 -7.39
CA TYR A 493 34.91 -0.40 -7.26
C TYR A 493 36.28 -0.48 -6.57
N PHE A 494 36.37 -1.14 -5.42
CA PHE A 494 37.64 -1.27 -4.70
C PHE A 494 38.70 -2.05 -5.48
N LEU A 495 38.31 -3.06 -6.27
CA LEU A 495 39.22 -3.82 -7.10
C LEU A 495 39.89 -2.93 -8.16
N PHE A 496 39.10 -2.08 -8.83
CA PHE A 496 39.63 -1.13 -9.81
C PHE A 496 40.42 0.00 -9.15
N ALA A 497 40.02 0.45 -7.95
CA ALA A 497 40.76 1.45 -7.20
C ALA A 497 42.16 0.95 -6.80
N LYS A 498 42.25 -0.30 -6.31
CA LYS A 498 43.54 -0.92 -5.93
C LYS A 498 44.38 -1.36 -7.13
N ASN A 499 43.75 -1.77 -8.23
CA ASN A 499 44.43 -2.25 -9.44
C ASN A 499 44.00 -1.49 -10.70
N PRO A 500 44.36 -0.21 -10.91
CA PRO A 500 43.87 0.59 -12.04
C PRO A 500 44.21 0.04 -13.43
N GLN A 501 45.27 -0.77 -13.55
CA GLN A 501 45.72 -1.36 -14.83
C GLN A 501 45.17 -2.78 -15.10
N ILE A 502 44.30 -3.30 -14.23
CA ILE A 502 43.78 -4.66 -14.38
C ILE A 502 42.91 -4.79 -15.64
N LYS A 503 43.22 -5.78 -16.49
CA LYS A 503 42.40 -6.07 -17.68
C LYS A 503 41.06 -6.67 -17.27
N ASP A 504 39.98 -6.35 -17.98
CA ASP A 504 38.61 -6.78 -17.67
C ASP A 504 38.46 -8.29 -17.36
N LYS A 505 39.17 -9.14 -18.10
CA LYS A 505 39.11 -10.60 -17.91
C LYS A 505 39.75 -11.03 -16.57
N ALA A 506 40.87 -10.41 -16.20
CA ALA A 506 41.53 -10.65 -14.91
C ALA A 506 40.72 -10.05 -13.76
N ALA A 507 40.14 -8.85 -13.96
CA ALA A 507 39.26 -8.20 -12.99
C ALA A 507 38.04 -9.06 -12.63
N LYS A 508 37.39 -9.66 -13.64
CA LYS A 508 36.26 -10.59 -13.41
C LYS A 508 36.67 -11.83 -12.62
N SER A 509 37.87 -12.38 -12.87
CA SER A 509 38.36 -13.54 -12.12
C SER A 509 38.66 -13.19 -10.67
N GLU A 510 39.24 -12.02 -10.43
CA GLU A 510 39.62 -11.58 -9.08
C GLU A 510 38.39 -11.16 -8.26
N LEU A 511 37.42 -10.48 -8.90
CA LEU A 511 36.15 -10.12 -8.28
C LEU A 511 35.38 -11.37 -7.81
N LYS A 512 35.40 -12.47 -8.57
CA LYS A 512 34.79 -13.73 -8.15
C LYS A 512 35.41 -14.29 -6.86
N LYS A 513 36.72 -14.14 -6.68
CA LYS A 513 37.39 -14.52 -5.42
C LYS A 513 36.97 -13.59 -4.29
N TRP A 514 36.97 -12.28 -4.53
CA TRP A 514 36.58 -11.31 -3.51
C TRP A 514 35.13 -11.49 -3.06
N LEU A 515 34.22 -11.88 -3.94
CA LEU A 515 32.83 -12.20 -3.61
C LEU A 515 32.68 -13.41 -2.70
N THR A 516 33.64 -14.34 -2.70
CA THR A 516 33.68 -15.50 -1.79
C THR A 516 34.47 -15.22 -0.51
N THR A 517 35.24 -14.13 -0.47
CA THR A 517 36.11 -13.79 0.68
C THR A 517 35.52 -12.67 1.53
N TYR A 518 34.88 -11.68 0.92
CA TYR A 518 34.46 -10.45 1.59
C TYR A 518 32.97 -10.16 1.44
N ARG A 519 32.39 -9.64 2.52
CA ARG A 519 31.01 -9.15 2.56
C ARG A 519 30.93 -7.83 3.32
N TRP A 520 29.94 -7.01 3.02
CA TRP A 520 29.61 -5.85 3.85
C TRP A 520 28.77 -6.22 5.10
N ASN A 521 28.58 -5.24 5.99
CA ASN A 521 27.71 -5.35 7.16
C ASN A 521 26.22 -5.17 6.87
N TYR A 522 25.87 -4.79 5.65
CA TYR A 522 24.49 -4.68 5.21
C TYR A 522 23.91 -6.05 4.82
N VAL A 523 22.58 -6.11 4.63
CA VAL A 523 21.82 -7.30 4.20
C VAL A 523 22.58 -8.07 3.09
N TYR A 524 22.98 -9.29 3.41
CA TYR A 524 23.84 -10.17 2.61
C TYR A 524 23.35 -11.61 2.70
N ASP A 525 23.31 -12.30 1.56
CA ASP A 525 22.96 -13.70 1.45
C ASP A 525 24.23 -14.54 1.29
N ALA A 526 24.54 -15.31 2.33
CA ALA A 526 25.72 -16.18 2.34
C ALA A 526 25.56 -17.41 1.42
N ALA A 527 24.33 -17.80 1.07
CA ALA A 527 24.11 -18.98 0.23
C ALA A 527 24.46 -18.73 -1.24
N ASP A 528 24.21 -17.51 -1.73
CA ASP A 528 24.45 -17.11 -3.12
C ASP A 528 25.52 -16.02 -3.28
N ASN A 529 26.18 -15.63 -2.18
CA ASN A 529 27.12 -14.52 -2.09
C ASN A 529 26.60 -13.22 -2.70
N SER A 530 25.29 -12.99 -2.59
CA SER A 530 24.62 -11.81 -3.15
C SER A 530 24.12 -10.89 -2.05
N SER A 531 23.65 -9.70 -2.44
CA SER A 531 23.19 -8.71 -1.48
C SER A 531 22.05 -7.87 -2.02
N LYS A 532 21.37 -7.19 -1.10
CA LYS A 532 20.34 -6.21 -1.43
C LYS A 532 20.98 -4.98 -2.07
N LYS A 533 20.33 -4.44 -3.09
CA LYS A 533 20.69 -3.14 -3.65
C LYS A 533 20.19 -1.99 -2.76
N TYR A 534 21.08 -1.08 -2.42
CA TYR A 534 20.77 0.15 -1.68
C TYR A 534 20.74 1.35 -2.62
N PRO A 535 19.74 2.24 -2.50
CA PRO A 535 19.62 3.40 -3.37
C PRO A 535 20.64 4.49 -2.99
N MET A 536 21.34 5.03 -3.99
CA MET A 536 22.37 6.07 -3.83
C MET A 536 21.86 7.42 -4.35
N ASN A 537 22.39 7.97 -5.46
CA ASN A 537 21.95 9.24 -6.06
C ASN A 537 21.04 9.00 -7.28
N GLU A 538 19.89 8.36 -7.05
CA GLU A 538 18.92 8.03 -8.11
C GLU A 538 18.48 9.25 -8.93
N THR A 539 18.37 10.42 -8.29
CA THR A 539 17.95 11.66 -8.95
C THR A 539 19.06 12.16 -9.87
N GLY A 540 20.29 12.31 -9.37
CA GLY A 540 21.42 12.74 -10.20
C GLY A 540 21.67 11.79 -11.36
N TYR A 541 21.66 10.48 -11.10
CA TYR A 541 21.87 9.44 -12.10
C TYR A 541 20.85 9.50 -13.25
N GLU A 542 19.55 9.52 -12.93
CA GLU A 542 18.52 9.58 -13.97
C GLU A 542 18.57 10.91 -14.73
N LEU A 543 18.82 12.04 -14.05
CA LEU A 543 18.99 13.32 -14.75
C LEU A 543 20.14 13.30 -15.74
N GLN A 544 21.30 12.76 -15.35
CA GLN A 544 22.46 12.65 -16.22
C GLN A 544 22.16 11.76 -17.43
N ARG A 545 21.50 10.61 -17.22
CA ARG A 545 21.08 9.70 -18.29
C ARG A 545 20.16 10.36 -19.33
N TYR A 546 19.22 11.21 -18.88
CA TYR A 546 18.33 11.93 -19.80
C TYR A 546 19.04 13.10 -20.50
N LEU A 547 19.98 13.76 -19.82
CA LEU A 547 20.79 14.84 -20.39
C LEU A 547 21.78 14.35 -21.45
N GLN A 548 22.27 13.10 -21.36
CA GLN A 548 23.13 12.49 -22.39
C GLN A 548 22.49 12.45 -23.79
N LYS A 549 21.15 12.55 -23.87
CA LYS A 549 20.40 12.56 -25.13
C LYS A 549 20.16 13.97 -25.70
N VAL A 550 20.68 15.00 -25.03
CA VAL A 550 20.44 16.41 -25.39
C VAL A 550 21.61 16.91 -26.23
N GLU A 551 21.30 17.46 -27.41
CA GLU A 551 22.30 17.97 -28.33
C GLU A 551 22.92 19.27 -27.79
N GLY A 552 24.24 19.43 -27.99
CA GLY A 552 24.96 20.66 -27.62
C GLY A 552 25.03 20.95 -26.11
N LEU A 553 24.94 19.92 -25.26
CA LEU A 553 24.99 20.10 -23.80
C LEU A 553 26.34 20.68 -23.34
N PRO A 554 26.37 21.77 -22.54
CA PRO A 554 27.61 22.32 -22.00
C PRO A 554 28.36 21.33 -21.09
N ALA A 555 29.69 21.39 -21.09
CA ALA A 555 30.52 20.64 -20.15
C ALA A 555 30.15 20.98 -18.69
N ASN A 556 30.07 19.98 -17.82
CA ASN A 556 29.72 20.12 -16.40
C ASN A 556 28.40 20.90 -16.15
N PHE A 557 27.45 20.82 -17.09
CA PHE A 557 26.15 21.51 -16.96
C PHE A 557 25.40 21.12 -15.67
N LEU A 558 25.44 19.86 -15.26
CA LEU A 558 24.65 19.36 -14.13
C LEU A 558 25.28 19.71 -12.77
N THR A 559 25.26 20.98 -12.40
CA THR A 559 25.62 21.43 -11.05
C THR A 559 24.54 21.07 -10.03
N PHE A 560 24.86 21.15 -8.73
CA PHE A 560 23.88 20.89 -7.67
C PHE A 560 22.63 21.80 -7.80
N ASP A 561 22.83 23.09 -8.09
CA ASP A 561 21.71 24.04 -8.25
C ASP A 561 20.82 23.72 -9.45
N ILE A 562 21.42 23.30 -10.57
CA ILE A 562 20.66 22.88 -11.75
C ILE A 562 19.92 21.58 -11.46
N THR A 563 20.57 20.63 -10.79
CA THR A 563 19.97 19.38 -10.32
C THR A 563 18.75 19.66 -9.45
N TYR A 564 18.86 20.56 -8.48
CA TYR A 564 17.76 20.92 -7.59
C TYR A 564 16.60 21.62 -8.34
N GLN A 565 16.91 22.56 -9.23
CA GLN A 565 15.89 23.25 -10.04
C GLN A 565 15.13 22.28 -10.95
N LEU A 566 15.86 21.39 -11.62
CA LEU A 566 15.28 20.41 -12.52
C LEU A 566 14.47 19.38 -11.74
N TRP A 567 15.01 18.86 -10.62
CA TRP A 567 14.27 18.00 -9.69
C TRP A 567 12.97 18.66 -9.23
N HIS A 568 12.99 19.93 -8.81
CA HIS A 568 11.80 20.62 -8.32
C HIS A 568 10.72 20.75 -9.41
N LEU A 569 11.12 21.01 -10.66
CA LEU A 569 10.21 21.01 -11.82
C LEU A 569 9.61 19.62 -12.05
N LEU A 570 10.45 18.57 -12.06
CA LEU A 570 10.05 17.18 -12.27
C LEU A 570 9.19 16.63 -11.11
N TYR A 571 9.36 17.13 -9.89
CA TYR A 571 8.61 16.69 -8.71
C TYR A 571 7.25 17.41 -8.59
N SER A 572 7.20 18.70 -8.93
CA SER A 572 6.04 19.56 -8.62
C SER A 572 4.95 19.52 -9.69
N VAL A 573 5.30 19.33 -10.96
CA VAL A 573 4.34 19.42 -12.08
C VAL A 573 3.77 18.04 -12.40
N LYS A 574 2.46 17.89 -12.15
CA LYS A 574 1.71 16.62 -12.32
C LYS A 574 0.90 16.57 -13.62
N ASP A 575 0.55 17.72 -14.15
CA ASP A 575 -0.21 17.85 -15.39
C ASP A 575 0.74 17.70 -16.59
N LYS A 576 0.37 16.88 -17.58
CA LYS A 576 1.21 16.59 -18.75
C LYS A 576 1.48 17.84 -19.60
N VAL A 577 0.44 18.64 -19.83
CA VAL A 577 0.52 19.81 -20.72
C VAL A 577 1.31 20.93 -20.04
N GLU A 578 1.09 21.15 -18.75
CA GLU A 578 1.90 22.10 -17.97
C GLU A 578 3.36 21.65 -17.88
N PHE A 579 3.62 20.34 -17.78
CA PHE A 579 4.96 19.78 -17.72
C PHE A 579 5.76 20.07 -18.99
N GLU A 580 5.21 19.78 -20.17
CA GLU A 580 5.88 20.10 -21.43
C GLU A 580 6.14 21.61 -21.60
N LYS A 581 5.19 22.46 -21.19
CA LYS A 581 5.38 23.92 -21.19
C LYS A 581 6.52 24.33 -20.24
N ALA A 582 6.58 23.74 -19.06
CA ALA A 582 7.63 23.98 -18.08
C ALA A 582 9.01 23.56 -18.63
N LEU A 583 9.11 22.39 -19.28
CA LEU A 583 10.34 21.94 -19.94
C LEU A 583 10.79 22.90 -21.05
N LYS A 584 9.88 23.35 -21.91
CA LYS A 584 10.17 24.35 -22.96
C LYS A 584 10.71 25.66 -22.36
N LYS A 585 10.13 26.12 -21.24
CA LYS A 585 10.59 27.32 -20.53
C LYS A 585 11.96 27.11 -19.88
N PHE A 586 12.20 25.92 -19.32
CA PHE A 586 13.49 25.56 -18.72
C PHE A 586 14.61 25.53 -19.76
N ALA A 587 14.39 24.86 -20.91
CA ALA A 587 15.33 24.81 -22.02
C ALA A 587 15.71 26.21 -22.51
N LYS A 588 14.71 27.08 -22.73
CA LYS A 588 14.96 28.49 -23.11
C LYS A 588 15.79 29.24 -22.08
N LYS A 589 15.48 29.08 -20.77
CA LYS A 589 16.20 29.76 -19.69
C LYS A 589 17.66 29.30 -19.59
N LYS A 590 17.93 28.03 -19.86
CA LYS A 590 19.25 27.40 -19.75
C LYS A 590 20.01 27.31 -21.07
N GLN A 591 19.48 27.89 -22.15
CA GLN A 591 20.08 27.89 -23.49
C GLN A 591 20.38 26.48 -24.02
N LEU A 592 19.47 25.54 -23.75
CA LEU A 592 19.55 24.17 -24.26
C LEU A 592 18.80 24.05 -25.58
N ASP A 593 19.16 23.06 -26.42
CA ASP A 593 18.34 22.72 -27.57
C ASP A 593 16.93 22.29 -27.09
N LYS A 594 15.93 23.00 -27.58
CA LYS A 594 14.55 22.89 -27.09
C LYS A 594 13.92 21.56 -27.50
N THR A 595 14.26 21.04 -28.67
CA THR A 595 13.58 19.88 -29.26
C THR A 595 14.08 18.62 -28.58
N SER A 596 15.40 18.39 -28.60
CA SER A 596 16.05 17.23 -27.97
C SER A 596 15.81 17.19 -26.45
N PHE A 597 15.86 18.34 -25.75
CA PHE A 597 15.59 18.38 -24.31
C PHE A 597 14.15 17.98 -23.98
N VAL A 598 13.16 18.55 -24.68
CA VAL A 598 11.75 18.24 -24.40
C VAL A 598 11.43 16.79 -24.77
N ASP A 599 11.95 16.29 -25.89
CA ASP A 599 11.71 14.91 -26.31
C ASP A 599 12.36 13.88 -25.38
N SER A 600 13.54 14.20 -24.83
CA SER A 600 14.15 13.37 -23.79
C SER A 600 13.31 13.39 -22.51
N PHE A 601 12.98 14.57 -21.98
CA PHE A 601 12.38 14.71 -20.65
C PHE A 601 10.84 14.53 -20.59
N LYS A 602 10.10 14.61 -21.70
CA LYS A 602 8.63 14.43 -21.70
C LYS A 602 8.19 13.07 -21.14
N ASN A 603 9.03 12.05 -21.34
CA ASN A 603 8.80 10.68 -20.88
C ASN A 603 9.37 10.40 -19.47
N PHE A 604 9.91 11.42 -18.79
CA PHE A 604 10.47 11.25 -17.45
C PHE A 604 9.37 10.89 -16.44
N LYS A 605 9.50 9.74 -15.79
CA LYS A 605 8.52 9.24 -14.80
C LYS A 605 8.46 10.15 -13.57
N PRO A 606 7.27 10.52 -13.08
CA PRO A 606 7.15 11.27 -11.83
C PRO A 606 7.83 10.55 -10.67
N TYR A 607 8.50 11.32 -9.81
CA TYR A 607 9.05 10.77 -8.58
C TYR A 607 7.95 10.27 -7.64
N PRO A 608 8.17 9.18 -6.89
CA PRO A 608 7.22 8.69 -5.93
C PRO A 608 7.06 9.66 -4.75
N ASN A 609 5.87 9.69 -4.14
CA ASN A 609 5.58 10.52 -2.96
C ASN A 609 6.09 9.83 -1.68
N GLU A 610 7.39 9.61 -1.61
CA GLU A 610 8.07 9.04 -0.44
C GLU A 610 8.87 10.11 0.31
N TYR A 611 8.89 9.99 1.64
CA TYR A 611 9.49 10.99 2.51
C TYR A 611 10.46 10.34 3.50
N GLY A 612 11.47 11.11 3.90
CA GLY A 612 12.39 10.76 4.98
C GLY A 612 11.87 11.16 6.35
N SER A 613 12.77 11.12 7.34
CA SER A 613 12.44 11.48 8.74
C SER A 613 12.62 12.97 9.06
N PHE A 614 13.42 13.69 8.26
CA PHE A 614 13.79 15.09 8.51
C PHE A 614 13.32 16.02 7.41
N SER A 615 13.08 17.29 7.74
CA SER A 615 12.76 18.34 6.77
C SER A 615 13.99 18.72 5.95
N GLU A 616 13.78 19.37 4.79
CA GLU A 616 14.90 19.91 4.00
C GLU A 616 15.73 20.92 4.81
N LYS A 617 15.07 21.78 5.61
CA LYS A 617 15.74 22.74 6.48
C LYS A 617 16.64 22.03 7.50
N ALA A 618 16.15 20.95 8.09
CA ALA A 618 16.93 20.20 9.06
C ALA A 618 18.15 19.54 8.43
N ILE A 619 17.96 18.93 7.27
CA ILE A 619 19.05 18.31 6.50
C ILE A 619 20.10 19.37 6.13
N LYS A 620 19.69 20.55 5.65
CA LYS A 620 20.62 21.63 5.30
C LYS A 620 21.51 22.10 6.44
N LYS A 621 21.07 22.00 7.69
CA LYS A 621 21.90 22.32 8.88
C LYS A 621 22.80 21.16 9.30
N LEU A 622 22.36 19.92 9.12
CA LEU A 622 23.12 18.73 9.49
C LEU A 622 24.22 18.39 8.48
N LEU A 623 23.91 18.55 7.18
CA LEU A 623 24.76 18.13 6.08
C LEU A 623 26.17 18.77 6.10
N PRO A 624 26.35 20.08 6.40
CA PRO A 624 27.67 20.68 6.52
C PRO A 624 28.57 20.01 7.57
N LEU A 625 28.01 19.49 8.67
CA LEU A 625 28.77 18.79 9.71
C LEU A 625 29.09 17.33 9.36
N MET A 626 28.30 16.74 8.47
CA MET A 626 28.48 15.35 8.02
C MET A 626 29.38 15.23 6.79
N ARG A 627 29.58 16.33 6.06
CA ARG A 627 30.52 16.40 4.94
C ARG A 627 31.95 16.36 5.45
N PHE A 628 32.86 15.97 4.56
CA PHE A 628 34.28 15.84 4.83
C PHE A 628 35.11 16.14 3.58
N GLY A 629 36.41 16.38 3.74
CA GLY A 629 37.34 16.61 2.63
C GLY A 629 36.92 17.82 1.78
N ASN A 630 37.00 17.69 0.45
CA ASN A 630 36.66 18.78 -0.48
C ASN A 630 35.16 19.16 -0.49
N HIS A 631 34.30 18.34 0.11
CA HIS A 631 32.87 18.62 0.21
C HIS A 631 32.52 19.45 1.46
N TRP A 632 33.45 19.59 2.40
CA TRP A 632 33.25 20.30 3.65
C TRP A 632 33.68 21.77 3.57
N ASP A 633 32.89 22.64 4.19
CA ASP A 633 33.16 24.08 4.28
C ASP A 633 32.50 24.61 5.56
N PHE A 634 33.30 25.06 6.52
CA PHE A 634 32.84 25.57 7.81
C PHE A 634 31.87 26.76 7.64
N ASN A 635 32.07 27.60 6.61
CA ASN A 635 31.24 28.76 6.36
C ASN A 635 29.81 28.41 5.90
N ARG A 636 29.57 27.14 5.52
CA ARG A 636 28.23 26.65 5.16
C ARG A 636 27.40 26.19 6.36
N ILE A 637 28.01 26.07 7.54
CA ILE A 637 27.31 25.81 8.80
C ILE A 637 26.48 27.06 9.15
N ASP A 638 25.31 26.90 9.74
CA ASP A 638 24.50 28.06 10.14
C ASP A 638 25.18 28.86 11.28
N VAL A 639 24.98 30.18 11.26
CA VAL A 639 25.64 31.13 12.19
C VAL A 639 25.43 30.76 13.66
N SER A 640 24.23 30.28 14.04
CA SER A 640 23.97 29.87 15.43
C SER A 640 24.76 28.63 15.83
N THR A 641 24.90 27.66 14.93
CA THR A 641 25.70 26.47 15.15
C THR A 641 27.20 26.79 15.16
N GLN A 642 27.68 27.68 14.29
CA GLN A 642 29.08 28.15 14.32
C GLN A 642 29.44 28.79 15.66
N LYS A 643 28.58 29.69 16.19
CA LYS A 643 28.77 30.28 17.52
C LYS A 643 28.83 29.20 18.61
N ARG A 644 27.96 28.19 18.54
CA ARG A 644 27.99 27.08 19.51
C ARG A 644 29.28 26.27 19.41
N ILE A 645 29.78 26.03 18.21
CA ILE A 645 31.05 25.34 17.99
C ILE A 645 32.20 26.15 18.60
N ASP A 646 32.21 27.46 18.40
CA ASP A 646 33.18 28.37 19.02
C ASP A 646 33.13 28.32 20.56
N ASP A 647 31.92 28.35 21.14
CA ASP A 647 31.73 28.21 22.60
C ASP A 647 32.24 26.85 23.14
N LEU A 648 32.09 25.77 22.35
CA LEU A 648 32.59 24.43 22.69
C LEU A 648 34.11 24.36 22.64
N ILE A 649 34.73 24.94 21.62
CA ILE A 649 36.19 24.97 21.43
C ILE A 649 36.86 25.83 22.51
N ASN A 650 36.31 27.02 22.77
CA ASN A 650 36.89 27.99 23.70
C ASN A 650 36.50 27.75 25.17
N GLY A 651 35.67 26.72 25.45
CA GLY A 651 35.24 26.39 26.80
C GLY A 651 34.35 27.46 27.45
N VAL A 652 33.68 28.30 26.66
CA VAL A 652 32.82 29.38 27.16
C VAL A 652 31.61 28.78 27.87
N ALA A 653 31.34 29.24 29.09
CA ALA A 653 30.15 28.85 29.84
C ALA A 653 28.90 29.42 29.14
N ASN A 654 28.12 28.53 28.54
CA ASN A 654 26.88 28.85 27.84
C ASN A 654 25.80 27.89 28.36
N GLU A 655 24.80 28.44 29.06
CA GLU A 655 23.68 27.70 29.65
C GLU A 655 22.78 27.04 28.58
N ASP A 656 22.79 27.55 27.35
CA ASP A 656 22.04 26.97 26.22
C ASP A 656 22.69 25.69 25.66
N ILE A 657 23.90 25.33 26.10
CA ILE A 657 24.61 24.10 25.70
C ILE A 657 24.48 23.07 26.80
N ARG A 658 23.84 21.93 26.51
CA ARG A 658 23.70 20.87 27.51
C ARG A 658 25.05 20.27 27.87
N THR A 659 25.20 19.91 29.15
CA THR A 659 26.41 19.26 29.70
C THR A 659 26.82 18.02 28.91
N ILE A 660 25.85 17.21 28.47
CA ILE A 660 26.10 16.00 27.67
C ILE A 660 26.86 16.29 26.37
N ILE A 661 26.72 17.49 25.79
CA ILE A 661 27.44 17.87 24.57
C ILE A 661 28.88 18.18 24.89
N ARG A 662 29.16 18.83 26.02
CA ARG A 662 30.54 19.11 26.45
C ARG A 662 31.27 17.79 26.74
N GLU A 663 30.62 16.88 27.47
CA GLU A 663 31.14 15.53 27.71
C GLU A 663 31.43 14.78 26.39
N LYS A 664 30.54 14.91 25.40
CA LYS A 664 30.74 14.31 24.07
C LYS A 664 31.84 15.02 23.28
N ALA A 665 31.89 16.34 23.30
CA ALA A 665 32.91 17.12 22.60
C ALA A 665 34.30 16.77 23.13
N GLU A 666 34.45 16.63 24.46
CA GLU A 666 35.68 16.17 25.09
C GLU A 666 36.02 14.72 24.69
N LYS A 667 35.06 13.80 24.82
CA LYS A 667 35.24 12.38 24.46
C LYS A 667 35.65 12.18 23.00
N TYR A 668 35.12 12.98 22.08
CA TYR A 668 35.40 12.91 20.65
C TYR A 668 36.46 13.93 20.19
N GLN A 669 37.14 14.60 21.12
CA GLN A 669 38.24 15.54 20.86
C GLN A 669 37.88 16.67 19.87
N LEU A 670 36.69 17.25 20.01
CA LEU A 670 36.20 18.34 19.18
C LEU A 670 36.81 19.69 19.60
N ASN A 671 38.11 19.86 19.35
CA ASN A 671 38.93 20.97 19.85
C ASN A 671 39.30 22.04 18.80
N SER A 672 38.92 21.85 17.54
CA SER A 672 39.16 22.79 16.45
C SER A 672 38.01 22.74 15.44
N GLU A 673 37.88 23.77 14.60
CA GLU A 673 36.83 23.82 13.56
C GLU A 673 36.85 22.59 12.64
N THR A 674 38.04 22.11 12.27
CA THR A 674 38.22 20.95 11.39
C THR A 674 37.74 19.64 12.00
N CYS A 675 37.63 19.55 13.34
CA CYS A 675 37.10 18.38 14.04
C CYS A 675 35.57 18.23 13.86
N PHE A 676 34.87 19.26 13.37
CA PHE A 676 33.42 19.25 13.16
C PHE A 676 33.00 18.83 11.73
N GLN A 677 33.91 18.18 11.00
CA GLN A 677 33.60 17.47 9.75
C GLN A 677 33.41 15.97 10.02
N ASP A 678 32.81 15.25 9.08
CA ASP A 678 32.51 13.80 9.17
C ASP A 678 31.80 13.36 10.46
N LEU A 679 30.97 14.24 11.05
CA LEU A 679 30.28 13.87 12.28
C LEU A 679 29.21 12.82 11.97
N PRO A 680 29.08 11.76 12.79
CA PRO A 680 27.95 10.85 12.68
C PRO A 680 26.65 11.61 12.98
N LEU A 681 25.54 11.21 12.34
CA LEU A 681 24.25 11.91 12.45
C LEU A 681 23.89 12.29 13.89
N TRP A 682 24.05 11.36 14.84
CA TRP A 682 23.65 11.58 16.22
C TRP A 682 24.44 12.72 16.88
N LEU A 683 25.74 12.84 16.57
CA LEU A 683 26.61 13.90 17.09
C LEU A 683 26.33 15.23 16.40
N ALA A 684 26.15 15.22 15.07
CA ALA A 684 25.72 16.39 14.32
C ALA A 684 24.37 16.94 14.85
N GLN A 685 23.44 16.06 15.25
CA GLN A 685 22.18 16.46 15.87
C GLN A 685 22.37 17.14 17.23
N TYR A 686 23.27 16.65 18.09
CA TYR A 686 23.62 17.36 19.32
C TYR A 686 24.21 18.74 19.03
N VAL A 687 25.19 18.82 18.13
CA VAL A 687 25.84 20.09 17.78
C VAL A 687 24.82 21.11 17.26
N VAL A 688 23.87 20.73 16.40
CA VAL A 688 22.88 21.67 15.83
C VAL A 688 21.69 21.92 16.75
N TYR A 689 21.09 20.87 17.33
CA TYR A 689 19.78 20.94 18.00
C TYR A 689 19.83 20.73 19.51
N ASN A 690 21.02 20.54 20.08
CA ASN A 690 21.21 20.22 21.48
C ASN A 690 20.59 18.87 21.92
N ARG A 691 20.25 17.98 20.96
CA ARG A 691 19.57 16.70 21.23
C ARG A 691 19.65 15.74 20.04
N HIS A 692 19.48 14.45 20.29
CA HIS A 692 19.38 13.41 19.26
C HIS A 692 18.05 12.62 19.34
N ALA A 693 17.79 11.98 20.48
CA ALA A 693 16.64 11.09 20.70
C ALA A 693 15.72 11.55 21.85
N GLU A 694 16.13 12.58 22.57
CA GLU A 694 15.41 13.21 23.66
C GLU A 694 14.13 13.91 23.16
N ALA A 695 13.12 13.96 24.03
CA ALA A 695 11.85 14.59 23.71
C ALA A 695 12.04 16.08 23.35
N THR A 696 11.32 16.56 22.33
CA THR A 696 11.40 17.96 21.88
C THR A 696 10.86 18.93 22.92
N ASP A 697 9.73 18.57 23.50
CA ASP A 697 9.00 19.36 24.48
C ASP A 697 8.77 18.40 25.66
N ILE A 698 9.47 18.64 26.77
CA ILE A 698 9.34 17.87 28.01
C ILE A 698 8.19 18.50 28.78
N GLU A 699 6.98 18.00 28.55
CA GLU A 699 5.78 18.45 29.23
C GLU A 699 5.51 17.57 30.46
N LYS A 700 5.20 18.21 31.59
CA LYS A 700 4.78 17.55 32.82
C LYS A 700 3.41 18.07 33.22
N TRP A 701 2.46 17.16 33.38
CA TRP A 701 1.12 17.44 33.88
C TRP A 701 1.14 17.30 35.38
N THR A 702 0.89 18.41 36.07
CA THR A 702 0.94 18.44 37.52
C THR A 702 -0.44 18.26 38.11
N SER A 703 -1.51 18.53 37.35
CA SER A 703 -2.89 18.53 37.82
C SER A 703 -3.86 17.81 36.88
N VAL A 704 -5.06 17.53 37.38
CA VAL A 704 -6.17 16.99 36.59
C VAL A 704 -6.58 17.95 35.46
N SER A 705 -6.51 19.27 35.70
CA SER A 705 -6.87 20.30 34.71
C SER A 705 -5.98 20.27 33.45
N ASP A 706 -4.71 19.91 33.59
CA ASP A 706 -3.79 19.76 32.45
C ASP A 706 -4.25 18.63 31.51
N LEU A 707 -4.73 17.52 32.10
CA LEU A 707 -5.28 16.37 31.36
C LEU A 707 -6.62 16.75 30.70
N GLU A 708 -7.48 17.50 31.40
CA GLU A 708 -8.76 17.96 30.85
C GLU A 708 -8.56 18.90 29.66
N ALA A 709 -7.64 19.86 29.76
CA ALA A 709 -7.29 20.75 28.64
C ALA A 709 -6.81 19.95 27.42
N TYR A 710 -5.99 18.91 27.63
CA TYR A 710 -5.58 18.02 26.55
C TYR A 710 -6.75 17.26 25.91
N LEU A 711 -7.72 16.78 26.71
CA LEU A 711 -8.91 16.09 26.22
C LEU A 711 -9.83 17.02 25.42
N GLU A 712 -9.96 18.29 25.83
CA GLU A 712 -10.73 19.31 25.10
C GLU A 712 -10.09 19.66 23.75
N ASP A 713 -8.76 19.78 23.73
CA ASP A 713 -7.98 20.05 22.52
C ASP A 713 -7.80 18.82 21.62
N PHE A 714 -8.17 17.62 22.09
CA PHE A 714 -7.99 16.39 21.36
C PHE A 714 -8.89 16.35 20.10
N LYS A 715 -8.28 16.60 18.94
CA LYS A 715 -9.00 16.62 17.67
C LYS A 715 -9.48 15.22 17.27
N GLN A 716 -10.79 15.10 17.05
CA GLN A 716 -11.39 13.89 16.50
C GLN A 716 -10.77 13.52 15.14
N HIS A 717 -10.48 12.24 14.94
CA HIS A 717 -9.78 11.67 13.78
C HIS A 717 -8.34 12.15 13.61
N SER A 718 -7.69 12.55 14.70
CA SER A 718 -6.25 12.84 14.72
C SER A 718 -5.42 11.56 14.60
N LEU A 719 -5.93 10.43 15.10
CA LEU A 719 -5.32 9.12 14.94
C LEU A 719 -5.86 8.41 13.69
N ARG A 720 -5.00 7.59 13.06
CA ARG A 720 -5.36 6.88 11.81
C ARG A 720 -6.42 5.80 12.01
N ASN A 721 -6.54 5.26 13.22
CA ASN A 721 -7.49 4.23 13.58
C ASN A 721 -8.49 4.77 14.62
N PRO A 722 -9.80 4.85 14.29
CA PRO A 722 -10.80 5.41 15.19
C PRO A 722 -11.02 4.57 16.46
N ILE A 723 -10.76 3.25 16.41
CA ILE A 723 -10.87 2.38 17.59
C ILE A 723 -9.75 2.69 18.59
N VAL A 724 -8.54 2.87 18.09
CA VAL A 724 -7.40 3.29 18.90
C VAL A 724 -7.68 4.65 19.54
N GLU A 725 -8.22 5.60 18.77
CA GLU A 725 -8.62 6.92 19.28
C GLU A 725 -9.62 6.83 20.44
N GLN A 726 -10.62 5.97 20.30
CA GLN A 726 -11.62 5.74 21.34
C GLN A 726 -11.00 5.13 22.61
N VAL A 727 -10.17 4.09 22.47
CA VAL A 727 -9.51 3.45 23.62
C VAL A 727 -8.56 4.41 24.34
N VAL A 728 -7.78 5.20 23.59
CA VAL A 728 -6.88 6.23 24.15
C VAL A 728 -7.68 7.26 24.96
N THR A 729 -8.76 7.80 24.39
CA THR A 729 -9.57 8.82 25.04
C THR A 729 -10.27 8.28 26.29
N GLU A 730 -10.82 7.07 26.23
CA GLU A 730 -11.45 6.43 27.40
C GLU A 730 -10.42 6.10 28.49
N THR A 731 -9.19 5.72 28.12
CA THR A 731 -8.12 5.47 29.11
C THR A 731 -7.77 6.75 29.86
N LEU A 732 -7.61 7.88 29.14
CA LEU A 732 -7.32 9.16 29.78
C LEU A 732 -8.45 9.61 30.71
N ARG A 733 -9.71 9.37 30.35
CA ARG A 733 -10.87 9.63 31.23
C ARG A 733 -10.82 8.78 32.49
N VAL A 734 -10.51 7.48 32.37
CA VAL A 734 -10.34 6.60 33.54
C VAL A 734 -9.22 7.09 34.45
N VAL A 735 -8.06 7.46 33.90
CA VAL A 735 -6.93 7.99 34.67
C VAL A 735 -7.31 9.30 35.38
N ARG A 736 -8.00 10.21 34.68
CA ARG A 736 -8.53 11.47 35.22
C ARG A 736 -9.47 11.22 36.40
N ASP A 737 -10.42 10.32 36.24
CA ASP A 737 -11.44 10.03 37.25
C ASP A 737 -10.80 9.40 38.50
N ILE A 738 -9.81 8.50 38.32
CA ILE A 738 -9.04 7.94 39.44
C ILE A 738 -8.24 9.03 40.16
N TRP A 739 -7.57 9.90 39.41
CA TRP A 739 -6.82 11.02 39.99
C TRP A 739 -7.74 11.91 40.82
N GLN A 740 -8.88 12.33 40.26
CA GLN A 740 -9.84 13.18 40.95
C GLN A 740 -10.43 12.51 42.20
N GLN A 741 -10.85 11.25 42.10
CA GLN A 741 -11.55 10.54 43.17
C GLN A 741 -10.64 10.24 44.37
N TYR A 742 -9.39 9.82 44.13
CA TYR A 742 -8.53 9.31 45.20
C TYR A 742 -7.52 10.34 45.73
N SER A 743 -7.34 11.48 45.06
CA SER A 743 -6.49 12.58 45.55
C SER A 743 -7.20 13.91 45.74
N GLY A 744 -8.48 14.03 45.34
CA GLY A 744 -9.18 15.31 45.29
C GLY A 744 -8.59 16.29 44.28
N GLY A 745 -7.83 15.79 43.29
CA GLY A 745 -7.12 16.61 42.30
C GLY A 745 -5.76 17.14 42.78
N GLN A 746 -5.20 16.61 43.88
CA GLN A 746 -3.88 16.99 44.37
C GLN A 746 -2.81 16.83 43.28
N ALA A 747 -1.89 17.81 43.24
CA ALA A 747 -0.82 17.83 42.27
C ALA A 747 0.21 16.70 42.47
N ASN A 748 0.77 16.19 41.37
CA ASN A 748 1.80 15.14 41.35
C ASN A 748 1.43 13.88 42.16
N PHE A 749 0.21 13.38 41.98
CA PHE A 749 -0.34 12.30 42.81
C PHE A 749 0.25 10.92 42.52
N PHE A 750 0.47 10.58 41.25
CA PHE A 750 1.01 9.27 40.86
C PHE A 750 2.53 9.29 40.85
N ASP A 751 3.14 8.32 41.52
CA ASP A 751 4.59 8.12 41.50
C ASP A 751 5.01 7.29 40.27
N GLU A 752 4.25 6.24 39.96
CA GLU A 752 4.51 5.34 38.84
C GLU A 752 3.20 4.91 38.14
N ILE A 753 3.25 4.73 36.81
CA ILE A 753 2.14 4.12 36.05
C ILE A 753 2.68 2.90 35.30
N HIS A 754 2.05 1.76 35.51
CA HIS A 754 2.43 0.48 34.93
C HIS A 754 1.44 0.12 33.83
N ILE A 755 1.93 -0.29 32.66
CA ILE A 755 1.09 -0.55 31.49
C ILE A 755 1.52 -1.86 30.85
N GLU A 756 0.57 -2.73 30.51
CA GLU A 756 0.87 -3.87 29.67
C GLU A 756 1.14 -3.43 28.22
N LEU A 757 2.36 -3.71 27.75
CA LEU A 757 2.77 -3.58 26.36
C LEU A 757 2.72 -4.96 25.71
N GLY A 758 2.27 -5.01 24.45
CA GLY A 758 2.44 -6.20 23.59
C GLY A 758 3.89 -6.43 23.15
N ARG A 759 4.88 -6.29 24.03
CA ARG A 759 6.30 -6.59 23.78
C ARG A 759 6.62 -8.04 24.16
N GLU A 760 7.58 -8.63 23.46
CA GLU A 760 8.11 -9.97 23.78
C GLU A 760 9.22 -9.87 24.85
N LEU A 761 9.46 -10.96 25.59
CA LEU A 761 10.62 -11.10 26.47
C LEU A 761 11.93 -10.97 25.68
N LYS A 762 13.02 -10.60 26.36
CA LYS A 762 14.36 -10.56 25.75
C LYS A 762 14.71 -11.95 25.21
N LYS A 763 14.90 -12.03 23.89
CA LYS A 763 15.31 -13.26 23.18
C LYS A 763 16.76 -13.59 23.49
N THR A 764 17.08 -14.89 23.52
CA THR A 764 18.47 -15.35 23.66
C THR A 764 19.33 -14.89 22.46
N ALA A 765 20.66 -14.96 22.57
CA ALA A 765 21.54 -14.66 21.42
C ALA A 765 21.24 -15.57 20.23
N GLU A 766 21.01 -16.85 20.49
CA GLU A 766 20.66 -17.86 19.50
C GLU A 766 19.28 -17.59 18.87
N GLU A 767 18.26 -17.27 19.67
CA GLU A 767 16.93 -16.91 19.14
C GLU A 767 16.97 -15.61 18.32
N ARG A 768 17.82 -14.63 18.70
CA ARG A 768 18.03 -13.40 17.91
C ARG A 768 18.74 -13.69 16.61
N LYS A 769 19.76 -14.56 16.64
CA LYS A 769 20.47 -15.03 15.45
C LYS A 769 19.52 -15.78 14.52
N GLN A 770 18.80 -16.79 15.00
CA GLN A 770 17.78 -17.51 14.23
C GLN A 770 16.67 -16.60 13.69
N LEU A 771 16.22 -15.59 14.44
CA LEU A 771 15.25 -14.62 13.94
C LEU A 771 15.85 -13.71 12.86
N SER A 772 17.11 -13.28 13.06
CA SER A 772 17.86 -12.49 12.08
C SER A 772 18.08 -13.30 10.81
N ASP A 773 18.55 -14.54 10.93
CA ASP A 773 18.77 -15.48 9.84
C ASP A 773 17.46 -15.79 9.12
N LYS A 774 16.37 -16.05 9.85
CA LYS A 774 15.04 -16.24 9.25
C LYS A 774 14.52 -14.97 8.56
N ASN A 775 14.76 -13.79 9.12
CA ASN A 775 14.39 -12.52 8.48
C ASN A 775 15.24 -12.26 7.23
N GLN A 776 16.52 -12.62 7.28
CA GLN A 776 17.48 -12.54 6.20
C GLN A 776 17.09 -13.51 5.09
N GLU A 777 16.81 -14.77 5.39
CA GLU A 777 16.24 -15.78 4.49
C GLU A 777 14.91 -15.32 3.88
N ASN A 778 14.02 -14.75 4.69
CA ASN A 778 12.76 -14.17 4.22
C ASN A 778 13.00 -13.03 3.22
N GLU A 779 13.96 -12.15 3.49
CA GLU A 779 14.31 -11.02 2.62
C GLU A 779 15.04 -11.48 1.35
N ASN A 780 15.92 -12.48 1.46
CA ASN A 780 16.62 -13.11 0.36
C ASN A 780 15.67 -13.86 -0.56
N THR A 781 14.72 -14.60 0.01
CA THR A 781 13.65 -15.28 -0.71
C THR A 781 12.82 -14.23 -1.45
N ASN A 782 12.41 -13.15 -0.78
CA ASN A 782 11.71 -12.03 -1.45
C ASN A 782 12.52 -11.42 -2.61
N LEU A 783 13.84 -11.25 -2.45
CA LEU A 783 14.73 -10.71 -3.48
C LEU A 783 14.93 -11.69 -4.65
N ARG A 784 15.19 -12.96 -4.36
CA ARG A 784 15.30 -14.05 -5.34
C ARG A 784 14.02 -14.16 -6.16
N ILE A 785 12.87 -14.08 -5.51
CA ILE A 785 11.56 -14.13 -6.17
C ILE A 785 11.32 -12.91 -7.03
N LYS A 786 11.73 -11.75 -6.56
CA LYS A 786 11.67 -10.52 -7.33
C LYS A 786 12.55 -10.61 -8.59
N LYS A 787 13.75 -11.23 -8.49
CA LYS A 787 14.61 -11.54 -9.64
C LYS A 787 13.97 -12.57 -10.57
N LEU A 788 13.44 -13.67 -10.03
CA LEU A 788 12.74 -14.70 -10.79
C LEU A 788 11.54 -14.12 -11.54
N LEU A 789 10.72 -13.28 -10.89
CA LEU A 789 9.63 -12.56 -11.56
C LEU A 789 10.16 -11.57 -12.61
N ALA A 790 11.31 -10.93 -12.39
CA ALA A 790 11.92 -10.07 -13.41
C ALA A 790 12.36 -10.86 -14.64
N GLU A 791 12.97 -12.03 -14.46
CA GLU A 791 13.36 -12.93 -15.55
C GLU A 791 12.14 -13.53 -16.26
N LEU A 792 11.12 -13.97 -15.51
CA LEU A 792 9.86 -14.47 -16.06
C LEU A 792 9.09 -13.41 -16.84
N LYS A 793 9.29 -12.12 -16.54
CA LYS A 793 8.73 -11.00 -17.32
C LYS A 793 9.43 -10.83 -18.68
N GLU A 794 10.70 -11.22 -18.80
CA GLU A 794 11.45 -11.12 -20.06
C GLU A 794 11.14 -12.27 -21.03
N ASP A 795 10.60 -13.38 -20.53
CA ASP A 795 10.10 -14.48 -21.35
C ASP A 795 8.75 -14.14 -22.01
N ALA A 796 8.76 -13.99 -23.34
CA ALA A 796 7.58 -13.64 -24.13
C ALA A 796 6.44 -14.67 -24.07
N SER A 797 6.69 -15.88 -23.57
CA SER A 797 5.68 -16.94 -23.38
C SER A 797 4.86 -16.80 -22.09
N ILE A 798 5.28 -15.93 -21.17
CA ILE A 798 4.69 -15.77 -19.83
C ILE A 798 4.08 -14.37 -19.70
N GLN A 799 2.76 -14.31 -19.51
CA GLN A 799 2.00 -13.05 -19.45
C GLN A 799 1.80 -12.58 -18.00
N ASN A 800 1.51 -11.27 -17.84
CA ASN A 800 1.22 -10.52 -16.61
C ASN A 800 2.14 -10.67 -15.38
N VAL A 801 3.40 -11.05 -15.60
CA VAL A 801 4.45 -11.02 -14.57
C VAL A 801 4.78 -9.57 -14.17
N ARG A 802 4.60 -9.27 -12.88
CA ARG A 802 4.83 -7.97 -12.23
C ARG A 802 5.90 -8.14 -11.16
N PRO A 803 7.18 -7.92 -11.49
CA PRO A 803 8.32 -8.17 -10.60
C PRO A 803 8.24 -7.42 -9.27
N TYR A 804 7.57 -6.27 -9.26
CA TYR A 804 7.44 -5.40 -8.09
C TYR A 804 6.07 -5.53 -7.38
N SER A 805 5.22 -6.48 -7.79
CA SER A 805 3.94 -6.73 -7.13
C SER A 805 4.18 -7.50 -5.83
N LEU A 806 3.88 -6.86 -4.69
CA LEU A 806 3.93 -7.48 -3.36
C LEU A 806 3.14 -8.79 -3.32
N VAL A 807 2.00 -8.83 -4.00
CA VAL A 807 1.13 -10.01 -4.08
C VAL A 807 1.82 -11.17 -4.82
N GLN A 808 2.46 -10.92 -5.98
CA GLN A 808 3.18 -11.99 -6.71
C GLN A 808 4.46 -12.43 -6.00
N GLN A 809 5.15 -11.50 -5.33
CA GLN A 809 6.31 -11.81 -4.50
C GLN A 809 5.94 -12.72 -3.33
N GLU A 810 4.89 -12.38 -2.57
CA GLU A 810 4.38 -13.26 -1.50
C GLU A 810 3.86 -14.60 -2.04
N LEU A 811 3.31 -14.62 -3.25
CA LEU A 811 2.81 -15.85 -3.87
C LEU A 811 3.95 -16.85 -4.16
N LEU A 812 5.06 -16.41 -4.73
CA LEU A 812 6.25 -17.23 -4.98
C LEU A 812 7.04 -17.56 -3.71
N LYS A 813 6.94 -16.72 -2.67
CA LYS A 813 7.69 -16.88 -1.40
C LYS A 813 7.19 -18.06 -0.62
N ILE A 814 5.88 -18.06 -0.44
CA ILE A 814 5.14 -19.16 0.14
C ILE A 814 5.28 -20.44 -0.72
N TYR A 815 5.53 -20.31 -2.04
CA TYR A 815 5.76 -21.45 -2.93
C TYR A 815 7.15 -22.09 -2.71
N GLU A 816 8.21 -21.31 -2.56
CA GLU A 816 9.57 -21.84 -2.38
C GLU A 816 9.86 -22.28 -0.93
N GLU A 817 9.39 -21.54 0.08
CA GLU A 817 9.55 -21.92 1.50
C GLU A 817 8.86 -23.25 1.84
N GLY A 818 7.75 -23.54 1.16
CA GLY A 818 7.03 -24.82 1.28
C GLY A 818 7.67 -25.99 0.52
N VAL A 819 8.57 -25.72 -0.43
CA VAL A 819 9.18 -26.75 -1.31
C VAL A 819 10.59 -27.13 -0.85
N PHE A 820 11.39 -26.19 -0.36
CA PHE A 820 12.82 -26.42 -0.06
C PHE A 820 13.12 -26.99 1.32
N SER A 821 12.12 -27.15 2.21
CA SER A 821 12.35 -27.70 3.56
C SER A 821 12.17 -29.23 3.64
N SER A 822 11.91 -29.95 2.53
CA SER A 822 11.42 -31.34 2.64
C SER A 822 12.14 -32.48 1.89
N THR A 823 13.00 -32.34 0.87
CA THR A 823 13.94 -33.43 0.39
C THR A 823 14.80 -33.07 -0.84
N ASP A 824 15.91 -33.82 -1.02
CA ASP A 824 16.96 -33.71 -2.07
C ASP A 824 16.69 -34.40 -3.42
N GLU A 825 15.50 -34.96 -3.68
CA GLU A 825 15.20 -35.59 -4.97
C GLU A 825 13.92 -35.02 -5.59
N ILE A 826 14.08 -34.34 -6.73
CA ILE A 826 12.98 -33.78 -7.53
C ILE A 826 12.89 -34.61 -8.83
N GLU A 827 11.81 -35.38 -9.01
CA GLU A 827 11.54 -36.13 -10.24
C GLU A 827 11.29 -35.20 -11.45
N GLU A 828 11.75 -35.65 -12.65
CA GLU A 828 11.75 -34.91 -13.93
C GLU A 828 10.37 -34.39 -14.41
N ASP A 829 9.27 -34.91 -13.86
CA ASP A 829 7.91 -34.51 -14.23
C ASP A 829 7.47 -33.19 -13.57
N ILE A 830 8.11 -32.79 -12.47
CA ILE A 830 7.87 -31.52 -11.78
C ILE A 830 8.49 -30.33 -12.55
N GLN A 831 9.57 -30.55 -13.31
CA GLN A 831 10.14 -29.53 -14.19
C GLN A 831 9.23 -29.18 -15.39
N LYS A 832 8.38 -30.11 -15.86
CA LYS A 832 7.45 -29.90 -16.99
C LYS A 832 6.20 -29.10 -16.62
N ILE A 833 5.81 -29.06 -15.35
CA ILE A 833 4.67 -28.28 -14.83
C ILE A 833 5.02 -26.79 -14.70
N ARG A 834 6.31 -26.48 -14.55
CA ARG A 834 6.89 -25.14 -14.35
C ARG A 834 6.68 -24.14 -15.50
N LYS A 835 6.04 -24.52 -16.62
CA LYS A 835 5.94 -23.72 -17.86
C LYS A 835 4.52 -23.45 -18.40
N LYS A 836 3.46 -23.39 -17.57
CA LYS A 836 2.14 -22.93 -18.08
C LYS A 836 1.20 -22.29 -17.03
N VAL A 837 0.65 -21.12 -17.42
CA VAL A 837 -0.54 -20.36 -16.95
C VAL A 837 -0.40 -19.61 -15.62
N GLU A 838 -0.69 -18.31 -15.64
CA GLU A 838 -0.85 -17.48 -14.43
C GLU A 838 -2.05 -17.97 -13.61
N PRO A 839 -1.83 -18.47 -12.38
CA PRO A 839 -2.92 -18.93 -11.55
C PRO A 839 -3.50 -17.74 -10.75
N THR A 840 -4.81 -17.66 -10.63
CA THR A 840 -5.51 -16.71 -9.74
C THR A 840 -5.08 -16.94 -8.27
N PRO A 841 -5.19 -15.95 -7.37
CA PRO A 841 -4.82 -16.14 -5.96
C PRO A 841 -5.40 -17.43 -5.30
N PRO A 842 -6.65 -17.85 -5.59
CA PRO A 842 -7.20 -19.13 -5.12
C PRO A 842 -6.52 -20.37 -5.73
N GLU A 843 -6.16 -20.34 -7.01
CA GLU A 843 -5.46 -21.45 -7.68
C GLU A 843 -4.03 -21.61 -7.16
N ILE A 844 -3.33 -20.50 -6.91
CA ILE A 844 -2.01 -20.52 -6.27
C ILE A 844 -2.12 -21.10 -4.86
N GLN A 845 -3.18 -20.78 -4.14
CA GLN A 845 -3.43 -21.33 -2.81
C GLN A 845 -3.70 -22.84 -2.85
N ARG A 846 -4.52 -23.34 -3.79
CA ARG A 846 -4.74 -24.79 -4.00
C ARG A 846 -3.42 -25.52 -4.27
N TYR A 847 -2.58 -24.94 -5.13
CA TYR A 847 -1.30 -25.53 -5.51
C TYR A 847 -0.30 -25.59 -4.35
N LYS A 848 -0.21 -24.53 -3.54
CA LYS A 848 0.61 -24.51 -2.32
C LYS A 848 0.21 -25.58 -1.32
N LEU A 849 -1.09 -25.70 -1.06
CA LEU A 849 -1.64 -26.67 -0.13
C LEU A 849 -1.41 -28.11 -0.62
N TRP A 850 -1.55 -28.35 -1.93
CA TRP A 850 -1.28 -29.64 -2.56
C TRP A 850 0.17 -30.10 -2.40
N LEU A 851 1.14 -29.18 -2.59
CA LEU A 851 2.56 -29.47 -2.39
C LEU A 851 2.89 -29.72 -0.92
N GLU A 852 2.41 -28.86 -0.02
CA GLU A 852 2.60 -29.00 1.43
C GLU A 852 2.07 -30.34 1.95
N GLN A 853 0.98 -30.83 1.37
CA GLN A 853 0.36 -32.10 1.70
C GLN A 853 1.06 -33.35 1.13
N LYS A 854 2.15 -33.17 0.36
CA LYS A 854 2.78 -34.23 -0.43
C LYS A 854 1.75 -34.93 -1.32
N TYR A 855 0.91 -34.12 -1.97
CA TYR A 855 -0.06 -34.54 -3.00
C TYR A 855 -1.21 -35.43 -2.51
N LYS A 856 -1.40 -35.59 -1.20
CA LYS A 856 -2.42 -36.47 -0.63
C LYS A 856 -3.49 -35.69 0.14
N SER A 857 -4.73 -36.14 0.06
CA SER A 857 -5.83 -35.58 0.86
C SER A 857 -5.61 -35.92 2.35
N PRO A 858 -5.74 -34.96 3.27
CA PRO A 858 -5.44 -35.19 4.68
C PRO A 858 -6.46 -36.08 5.37
N TYR A 859 -7.69 -36.18 4.84
CA TYR A 859 -8.78 -36.92 5.46
C TYR A 859 -8.96 -38.35 4.92
N THR A 860 -8.50 -38.62 3.70
CA THR A 860 -8.69 -39.91 3.01
C THR A 860 -7.37 -40.57 2.60
N GLY A 861 -6.26 -39.82 2.54
CA GLY A 861 -4.97 -40.32 2.07
C GLY A 861 -4.86 -40.49 0.56
N GLU A 862 -5.95 -40.26 -0.16
CA GLU A 862 -6.03 -40.41 -1.60
C GLU A 862 -5.10 -39.43 -2.31
N VAL A 863 -4.47 -39.90 -3.38
CA VAL A 863 -3.59 -39.06 -4.19
C VAL A 863 -4.43 -38.08 -4.98
N ILE A 864 -4.21 -36.80 -4.73
CA ILE A 864 -4.80 -35.69 -5.47
C ILE A 864 -3.99 -35.52 -6.75
N SER A 865 -4.58 -35.89 -7.88
CA SER A 865 -3.92 -35.65 -9.17
C SER A 865 -3.88 -34.16 -9.50
N LEU A 866 -2.71 -33.65 -9.94
CA LEU A 866 -2.54 -32.25 -10.30
C LEU A 866 -3.54 -31.79 -11.39
N THR A 867 -3.92 -32.67 -12.31
CA THR A 867 -4.91 -32.36 -13.37
C THR A 867 -6.31 -32.11 -12.80
N LYS A 868 -6.61 -32.67 -11.62
CA LYS A 868 -7.89 -32.55 -10.91
C LYS A 868 -7.88 -31.50 -9.79
N LEU A 869 -6.70 -31.07 -9.35
CA LEU A 869 -6.54 -30.08 -8.27
C LEU A 869 -7.32 -28.77 -8.49
N PHE A 870 -7.44 -28.36 -9.75
CA PHE A 870 -8.10 -27.12 -10.16
C PHE A 870 -9.56 -27.33 -10.61
N THR A 871 -10.12 -28.53 -10.46
CA THR A 871 -11.53 -28.80 -10.77
C THR A 871 -12.40 -28.61 -9.53
N GLU A 872 -13.71 -28.70 -9.72
CA GLU A 872 -14.69 -28.68 -8.62
C GLU A 872 -14.68 -29.97 -7.79
N GLU A 873 -13.89 -30.99 -8.17
CA GLU A 873 -13.71 -32.23 -7.39
C GLU A 873 -12.91 -32.00 -6.11
N TYR A 874 -12.12 -30.92 -6.03
CA TYR A 874 -11.31 -30.57 -4.87
C TYR A 874 -11.52 -29.11 -4.46
N GLU A 875 -11.61 -28.88 -3.16
CA GLU A 875 -11.84 -27.57 -2.57
C GLU A 875 -10.82 -27.28 -1.46
N ILE A 876 -10.51 -25.98 -1.32
CA ILE A 876 -9.75 -25.53 -0.14
C ILE A 876 -10.69 -25.66 1.04
N GLU A 877 -10.26 -26.44 1.99
CA GLU A 877 -10.96 -26.76 3.21
C GLU A 877 -10.28 -26.04 4.39
N HIS A 878 -11.08 -25.50 5.29
CA HIS A 878 -10.60 -24.87 6.52
C HIS A 878 -10.61 -25.88 7.65
N ILE A 879 -9.42 -26.38 8.02
CA ILE A 879 -9.20 -27.40 9.05
C ILE A 879 -10.07 -27.11 10.28
N ILE A 880 -10.00 -25.87 10.75
CA ILE A 880 -10.95 -25.27 11.67
C ILE A 880 -11.99 -24.47 10.86
N PRO A 881 -13.28 -24.87 10.86
CA PRO A 881 -14.31 -24.22 10.06
C PRO A 881 -14.44 -22.73 10.36
N GLN A 882 -14.57 -21.92 9.29
CA GLN A 882 -14.73 -20.46 9.41
C GLN A 882 -15.95 -20.05 10.25
N SER A 883 -17.00 -20.86 10.27
CA SER A 883 -18.20 -20.63 11.09
C SER A 883 -17.94 -20.74 12.59
N ARG A 884 -16.83 -21.39 12.99
CA ARG A 884 -16.46 -21.61 14.39
C ARG A 884 -15.25 -20.80 14.82
N TYR A 885 -14.31 -20.53 13.91
CA TYR A 885 -13.13 -19.70 14.16
C TYR A 885 -12.57 -19.15 12.86
N TYR A 886 -12.61 -17.82 12.72
CA TYR A 886 -12.20 -17.14 11.48
C TYR A 886 -10.67 -17.01 11.40
N ASP A 887 -10.03 -18.09 10.99
CA ASP A 887 -8.60 -18.13 10.65
C ASP A 887 -8.44 -18.46 9.17
N ASP A 888 -8.22 -17.41 8.37
CA ASP A 888 -7.99 -17.55 6.93
C ASP A 888 -6.50 -17.70 6.57
N SER A 889 -5.63 -17.85 7.59
CA SER A 889 -4.20 -18.07 7.37
C SER A 889 -3.97 -19.39 6.64
N LEU A 890 -2.87 -19.46 5.89
CA LEU A 890 -2.50 -20.68 5.17
C LEU A 890 -2.34 -21.88 6.11
N SER A 891 -1.98 -21.64 7.37
CA SER A 891 -1.84 -22.69 8.39
C SER A 891 -3.18 -23.36 8.78
N ASN A 892 -4.33 -22.75 8.51
CA ASN A 892 -5.66 -23.33 8.75
C ASN A 892 -6.32 -23.88 7.47
N LYS A 893 -5.60 -23.94 6.36
CA LYS A 893 -6.14 -24.40 5.08
C LYS A 893 -5.48 -25.71 4.65
N VAL A 894 -6.26 -26.60 4.07
CA VAL A 894 -5.83 -27.80 3.35
C VAL A 894 -6.64 -27.94 2.07
N ILE A 895 -6.25 -28.83 1.18
CA ILE A 895 -7.01 -29.20 -0.02
C ILE A 895 -7.50 -30.63 0.14
N CYS A 896 -8.80 -30.86 -0.01
CA CYS A 896 -9.40 -32.19 0.02
C CYS A 896 -10.52 -32.31 -1.02
N GLU A 897 -11.08 -33.50 -1.16
CA GLU A 897 -12.21 -33.76 -2.04
C GLU A 897 -13.42 -32.93 -1.63
N SER A 898 -14.10 -32.29 -2.59
CA SER A 898 -15.23 -31.39 -2.30
C SER A 898 -16.41 -32.10 -1.62
N ALA A 899 -16.61 -33.39 -1.91
CA ALA A 899 -17.64 -34.19 -1.22
C ALA A 899 -17.28 -34.45 0.25
N VAL A 900 -15.98 -34.63 0.55
CA VAL A 900 -15.47 -34.79 1.93
C VAL A 900 -15.54 -33.46 2.67
N ASN A 901 -15.20 -32.34 2.01
CA ASN A 901 -15.37 -30.99 2.55
C ASN A 901 -16.84 -30.70 2.90
N LYS A 902 -17.77 -31.05 1.99
CA LYS A 902 -19.22 -30.91 2.21
C LYS A 902 -19.74 -31.79 3.35
N LEU A 903 -19.17 -32.99 3.54
CA LEU A 903 -19.54 -33.87 4.66
C LEU A 903 -19.01 -33.34 6.00
N LYS A 904 -17.78 -32.81 6.02
CA LYS A 904 -17.14 -32.22 7.20
C LYS A 904 -17.91 -31.01 7.76
N THR A 905 -18.55 -30.22 6.89
CA THR A 905 -19.37 -29.06 7.26
C THR A 905 -18.68 -28.13 8.30
N ASN A 906 -19.15 -28.13 9.54
CA ASN A 906 -18.68 -27.31 10.65
C ASN A 906 -17.89 -28.12 11.72
N GLN A 907 -17.43 -29.33 11.41
CA GLN A 907 -16.61 -30.14 12.32
C GLN A 907 -15.12 -29.77 12.21
N LEU A 908 -14.33 -29.96 13.27
CA LEU A 908 -12.85 -29.87 13.20
C LEU A 908 -12.25 -31.02 12.39
N GLY A 909 -10.99 -30.88 11.98
CA GLY A 909 -10.30 -31.92 11.21
C GLY A 909 -10.30 -33.29 11.91
N LEU A 910 -9.97 -33.35 13.20
CA LEU A 910 -9.95 -34.60 13.98
C LEU A 910 -11.36 -35.04 14.43
N GLU A 911 -12.23 -34.09 14.78
CA GLU A 911 -13.66 -34.33 15.08
C GLU A 911 -14.37 -35.02 13.89
N PHE A 912 -14.08 -34.56 12.68
CA PHE A 912 -14.60 -35.15 11.45
C PHE A 912 -14.17 -36.61 11.28
N ILE A 913 -12.90 -36.91 11.52
CA ILE A 913 -12.39 -38.29 11.44
C ILE A 913 -13.04 -39.17 12.52
N GLN A 914 -13.22 -38.67 13.73
CA GLN A 914 -13.87 -39.44 14.81
C GLN A 914 -15.32 -39.80 14.45
N ASN A 915 -16.07 -38.87 13.87
CA ASN A 915 -17.48 -39.07 13.54
C ASN A 915 -17.71 -39.91 12.26
N HIS A 916 -16.80 -39.85 11.28
CA HIS A 916 -16.99 -40.42 9.95
C HIS A 916 -15.92 -41.45 9.54
N HIS A 917 -15.11 -41.95 10.47
CA HIS A 917 -14.09 -42.95 10.17
C HIS A 917 -14.67 -44.18 9.45
N GLY A 918 -14.02 -44.61 8.37
CA GLY A 918 -14.46 -45.78 7.59
C GLY A 918 -15.68 -45.56 6.70
N GLU A 919 -16.31 -44.37 6.72
CA GLU A 919 -17.41 -44.04 5.82
C GLU A 919 -16.90 -43.89 4.37
N LYS A 920 -17.63 -44.47 3.43
CA LYS A 920 -17.34 -44.38 1.99
C LYS A 920 -18.10 -43.22 1.38
N VAL A 921 -17.36 -42.21 0.93
CA VAL A 921 -17.91 -40.99 0.32
C VAL A 921 -17.74 -41.07 -1.20
N ARG A 922 -18.86 -40.92 -1.93
CA ARG A 922 -18.85 -40.92 -3.39
C ARG A 922 -18.44 -39.56 -3.94
N ILE A 923 -17.33 -39.51 -4.68
CA ILE A 923 -16.76 -38.27 -5.26
C ILE A 923 -17.31 -38.01 -6.67
N THR A 924 -17.44 -39.07 -7.49
CA THR A 924 -17.99 -39.02 -8.86
C THR A 924 -18.79 -40.30 -9.16
N ALA A 925 -19.49 -40.37 -10.30
CA ALA A 925 -20.30 -41.53 -10.68
C ALA A 925 -19.56 -42.88 -10.59
N ASN A 926 -18.22 -42.89 -10.75
CA ASN A 926 -17.39 -44.10 -10.74
C ASN A 926 -16.26 -44.10 -9.70
N LYS A 927 -16.25 -43.20 -8.69
CA LYS A 927 -15.20 -43.17 -7.65
C LYS A 927 -15.75 -42.93 -6.24
N GLU A 928 -15.40 -43.83 -5.32
CA GLU A 928 -15.64 -43.72 -3.87
C GLU A 928 -14.30 -43.65 -3.13
N VAL A 929 -14.25 -42.86 -2.05
CA VAL A 929 -13.08 -42.73 -1.17
C VAL A 929 -13.49 -43.07 0.26
N THR A 930 -12.60 -43.67 1.03
CA THR A 930 -12.87 -44.05 2.43
C THR A 930 -12.18 -43.05 3.35
N ILE A 931 -12.90 -42.55 4.36
CA ILE A 931 -12.34 -41.64 5.37
C ILE A 931 -11.41 -42.44 6.29
N PHE A 932 -10.24 -41.86 6.61
CA PHE A 932 -9.24 -42.50 7.46
C PHE A 932 -9.79 -42.91 8.82
N THR A 933 -9.19 -43.96 9.41
CA THR A 933 -9.33 -44.20 10.85
C THR A 933 -8.55 -43.15 11.64
N GLU A 934 -8.90 -42.98 12.91
CA GLU A 934 -8.23 -42.01 13.78
C GLU A 934 -6.71 -42.25 13.89
N GLU A 935 -6.28 -43.52 13.94
CA GLU A 935 -4.87 -43.90 13.95
C GLU A 935 -4.16 -43.53 12.65
N GLN A 936 -4.77 -43.85 11.50
CA GLN A 936 -4.25 -43.53 10.17
C GLN A 936 -4.12 -42.01 9.96
N TYR A 937 -5.14 -41.24 10.38
CA TYR A 937 -5.12 -39.79 10.29
C TYR A 937 -4.02 -39.18 11.17
N LYS A 938 -3.88 -39.62 12.43
CA LYS A 938 -2.85 -39.11 13.34
C LYS A 938 -1.44 -39.41 12.84
N GLU A 939 -1.20 -40.60 12.30
CA GLU A 939 0.09 -40.97 11.71
C GLU A 939 0.37 -40.14 10.44
N PHE A 940 -0.63 -39.99 9.57
CA PHE A 940 -0.53 -39.16 8.37
C PHE A 940 -0.16 -37.71 8.72
N VAL A 941 -0.87 -37.11 9.67
CA VAL A 941 -0.63 -35.71 10.06
C VAL A 941 0.76 -35.54 10.70
N LYS A 942 1.19 -36.47 11.54
CA LYS A 942 2.53 -36.45 12.15
C LYS A 942 3.64 -36.54 11.10
N LYS A 943 3.48 -37.41 10.09
CA LYS A 943 4.46 -37.65 9.03
C LYS A 943 4.50 -36.57 7.95
N HIS A 944 3.33 -36.04 7.55
CA HIS A 944 3.22 -35.12 6.43
C HIS A 944 3.38 -33.65 6.82
N TYR A 945 3.11 -33.27 8.08
CA TYR A 945 3.20 -31.88 8.56
C TYR A 945 4.27 -31.64 9.64
N ALA A 946 5.29 -32.51 9.74
CA ALA A 946 6.35 -32.41 10.74
C ALA A 946 7.08 -31.04 10.76
N ASN A 947 7.28 -30.44 9.58
CA ASN A 947 7.97 -29.15 9.43
C ASN A 947 7.04 -27.93 9.59
N ASN A 948 5.72 -28.14 9.73
CA ASN A 948 4.73 -27.08 9.95
C ASN A 948 3.95 -27.33 11.25
N SER A 949 4.64 -27.12 12.37
CA SER A 949 4.09 -27.34 13.71
C SER A 949 2.76 -26.62 13.95
N ALA A 950 2.57 -25.42 13.39
CA ALA A 950 1.32 -24.66 13.54
C ALA A 950 0.13 -25.31 12.82
N LYS A 951 0.31 -25.85 11.61
CA LYS A 951 -0.75 -26.56 10.86
C LYS A 951 -0.99 -27.97 11.43
N GLN A 952 0.08 -28.66 11.80
CA GLN A 952 0.02 -29.97 12.45
C GLN A 952 -0.82 -29.92 13.74
N GLN A 953 -0.60 -28.91 14.58
CA GLN A 953 -1.39 -28.69 15.80
C GLN A 953 -2.87 -28.45 15.50
N LYS A 954 -3.22 -27.77 14.41
CA LYS A 954 -4.61 -27.50 13.99
C LYS A 954 -5.33 -28.71 13.42
N LEU A 955 -4.62 -29.59 12.70
CA LEU A 955 -5.18 -30.83 12.17
C LEU A 955 -5.45 -31.87 13.27
N LEU A 956 -4.57 -31.94 14.28
CA LEU A 956 -4.73 -32.82 15.45
C LEU A 956 -5.57 -32.19 16.57
N LEU A 957 -6.28 -31.13 16.25
CA LEU A 957 -6.97 -30.31 17.23
C LEU A 957 -8.33 -30.93 17.56
N ASN A 958 -8.51 -31.31 18.82
CA ASN A 958 -9.80 -31.79 19.32
C ASN A 958 -10.76 -30.63 19.65
N GLU A 959 -10.24 -29.45 19.99
CA GLU A 959 -11.03 -28.28 20.40
C GLU A 959 -10.34 -26.98 19.95
N ILE A 960 -11.12 -25.98 19.53
CA ILE A 960 -10.56 -24.69 19.06
C ILE A 960 -9.93 -23.92 20.23
N PRO A 961 -8.61 -23.61 20.20
CA PRO A 961 -7.99 -22.77 21.20
C PRO A 961 -8.40 -21.32 20.99
N GLU A 962 -8.96 -20.67 22.00
CA GLU A 962 -9.33 -19.26 22.00
C GLU A 962 -8.12 -18.27 22.05
N LYS A 963 -6.92 -18.65 21.59
CA LYS A 963 -5.77 -17.74 21.62
C LYS A 963 -5.85 -16.70 20.48
N MET A 964 -6.08 -15.47 20.93
CA MET A 964 -6.11 -14.17 20.23
C MET A 964 -5.57 -14.11 18.80
N VAL A 965 -6.34 -13.42 17.95
CA VAL A 965 -5.98 -12.99 16.61
C VAL A 965 -4.66 -12.21 16.65
N ALA A 966 -3.68 -12.59 15.82
CA ALA A 966 -2.37 -11.92 15.71
C ALA A 966 -2.44 -10.40 15.42
N ARG A 967 -3.62 -9.91 15.00
CA ARG A 967 -3.89 -8.50 14.71
C ARG A 967 -4.34 -7.68 15.92
N GLN A 968 -5.12 -8.25 16.85
CA GLN A 968 -5.44 -7.58 18.13
C GLN A 968 -4.15 -7.20 18.86
N LEU A 969 -3.14 -8.08 18.83
CA LEU A 969 -1.80 -7.80 19.39
C LEU A 969 -1.11 -6.59 18.75
N ASN A 970 -1.25 -6.37 17.44
CA ASN A 970 -0.62 -5.23 16.76
C ASN A 970 -1.33 -3.91 17.10
N ASP A 971 -2.66 -3.90 17.20
CA ASP A 971 -3.42 -2.72 17.57
C ASP A 971 -3.27 -2.39 19.06
N THR A 972 -3.26 -3.39 19.96
CA THR A 972 -2.91 -3.20 21.39
C THR A 972 -1.49 -2.65 21.53
N ARG A 973 -0.50 -3.12 20.73
CA ARG A 973 0.85 -2.52 20.72
C ARG A 973 0.84 -1.04 20.33
N TYR A 974 0.03 -0.66 19.35
CA TYR A 974 -0.07 0.74 18.92
C TYR A 974 -0.77 1.60 19.97
N ILE A 975 -1.85 1.10 20.59
CA ILE A 975 -2.56 1.73 21.72
C ILE A 975 -1.58 1.96 22.87
N SER A 976 -0.91 0.91 23.35
CA SER A 976 -0.02 1.03 24.50
C SER A 976 1.18 1.94 24.22
N LYS A 977 1.68 2.00 22.98
CA LYS A 977 2.73 2.97 22.60
C LYS A 977 2.23 4.41 22.68
N CYS A 978 1.07 4.69 22.09
CA CYS A 978 0.47 6.03 22.11
C CYS A 978 0.16 6.49 23.54
N ILE A 979 -0.43 5.60 24.36
CA ILE A 979 -0.79 5.90 25.76
C ILE A 979 0.45 6.07 26.63
N SER A 980 1.51 5.27 26.44
CA SER A 980 2.76 5.43 27.19
C SER A 980 3.36 6.82 27.02
N GLU A 981 3.38 7.34 25.79
CA GLU A 981 3.90 8.69 25.50
C GLU A 981 3.07 9.78 26.19
N ILE A 982 1.74 9.63 26.24
CA ILE A 982 0.84 10.61 26.88
C ILE A 982 0.93 10.52 28.41
N LEU A 983 0.80 9.32 28.98
CA LEU A 983 0.85 9.12 30.45
C LEU A 983 2.23 9.42 31.03
N SER A 984 3.28 9.39 30.21
CA SER A 984 4.60 9.87 30.60
C SER A 984 4.62 11.32 31.05
N LYS A 985 3.64 12.15 30.64
CA LYS A 985 3.54 13.54 31.11
C LYS A 985 3.10 13.62 32.57
N ILE A 986 2.36 12.63 33.08
CA ILE A 986 1.80 12.64 34.45
C ILE A 986 2.87 12.29 35.49
N VAL A 987 3.68 11.26 35.21
CA VAL A 987 4.66 10.72 36.17
C VAL A 987 6.10 11.21 35.93
N ARG A 988 6.28 12.23 35.10
CA ARG A 988 7.60 12.72 34.72
C ARG A 988 8.35 13.31 35.90
N SER A 989 9.61 12.90 36.05
CA SER A 989 10.50 13.46 37.07
C SER A 989 11.19 14.73 36.55
N ASP A 990 11.46 15.68 37.44
CA ASP A 990 12.18 16.92 37.08
C ASP A 990 13.69 16.67 36.90
N GLU A 991 14.19 15.50 37.34
CA GLU A 991 15.60 15.13 37.27
C GLU A 991 15.87 14.04 36.22
N LYS A 992 16.68 14.37 35.20
CA LYS A 992 17.25 13.41 34.21
C LYS A 992 16.19 12.50 33.54
N ASP A 993 15.00 13.02 33.30
CA ASP A 993 13.88 12.27 32.67
C ASP A 993 13.48 12.90 31.32
N GLU A 994 14.45 12.95 30.41
CA GLU A 994 14.33 13.62 29.10
C GLU A 994 13.94 12.65 27.96
N GLY A 995 13.65 11.39 28.29
CA GLY A 995 13.23 10.38 27.33
C GLY A 995 11.85 10.67 26.73
N VAL A 996 11.58 10.10 25.56
CA VAL A 996 10.24 10.15 24.94
C VAL A 996 9.19 9.62 25.92
N ASN A 997 9.47 8.48 26.56
CA ASN A 997 8.70 8.00 27.70
C ASN A 997 9.43 8.34 29.00
N SER A 998 8.67 8.66 30.05
CA SER A 998 9.21 8.85 31.38
C SER A 998 9.77 7.53 31.91
N LYS A 999 10.86 7.60 32.69
CA LYS A 999 11.39 6.46 33.44
C LYS A 999 10.33 5.84 34.37
N ASN A 1000 9.36 6.61 34.85
CA ASN A 1000 8.32 6.16 35.79
C ASN A 1000 7.09 5.52 35.09
N ILE A 1001 7.12 5.37 33.77
CA ILE A 1001 6.24 4.44 33.05
C ILE A 1001 6.90 3.07 33.02
N ILE A 1002 6.30 2.08 33.69
CA ILE A 1002 6.82 0.72 33.74
C ILE A 1002 6.07 -0.17 32.72
N PRO A 1003 6.74 -0.62 31.66
CA PRO A 1003 6.12 -1.52 30.69
C PRO A 1003 6.16 -2.97 31.18
N CYS A 1004 5.01 -3.59 31.33
CA CYS A 1004 4.88 -5.03 31.59
C CYS A 1004 4.63 -5.78 30.28
N THR A 1005 5.00 -7.05 30.19
CA THR A 1005 4.63 -7.92 29.05
C THR A 1005 3.64 -8.98 29.51
N GLY A 1006 2.72 -9.40 28.64
CA GLY A 1006 1.73 -10.43 28.96
C GLY A 1006 2.32 -11.75 29.45
N LYS A 1007 3.54 -12.09 29.02
CA LYS A 1007 4.26 -13.27 29.53
C LYS A 1007 4.67 -13.11 30.99
N ILE A 1008 5.15 -11.93 31.37
CA ILE A 1008 5.55 -11.61 32.75
C ILE A 1008 4.32 -11.59 33.66
N THR A 1009 3.25 -10.92 33.25
CA THR A 1009 2.01 -10.84 34.04
C THR A 1009 1.39 -12.22 34.24
N THR A 1010 1.40 -13.07 33.20
CA THR A 1010 0.92 -14.46 33.31
C THR A 1010 1.76 -15.29 34.30
N ALA A 1011 3.09 -15.18 34.25
CA ALA A 1011 3.98 -15.89 35.17
C ALA A 1011 3.76 -15.43 36.62
N LEU A 1012 3.74 -14.11 36.87
CA LEU A 1012 3.48 -13.55 38.20
C LEU A 1012 2.11 -13.96 38.74
N LYS A 1013 1.07 -13.95 37.88
CA LYS A 1013 -0.27 -14.37 38.25
C LYS A 1013 -0.34 -15.83 38.70
N GLN A 1014 0.45 -16.70 38.07
CA GLN A 1014 0.58 -18.10 38.47
C GLN A 1014 1.35 -18.22 39.80
N ASP A 1015 2.51 -17.58 39.92
CA ASP A 1015 3.36 -17.64 41.10
C ASP A 1015 2.67 -17.04 42.36
N TRP A 1016 1.82 -16.04 42.16
CA TRP A 1016 1.05 -15.39 43.25
C TRP A 1016 -0.29 -16.07 43.56
N GLY A 1017 -0.62 -17.19 42.91
CA GLY A 1017 -1.84 -17.95 43.21
C GLY A 1017 -3.15 -17.26 42.79
N LEU A 1018 -3.10 -16.24 41.93
CA LEU A 1018 -4.31 -15.49 41.54
C LEU A 1018 -5.27 -16.29 40.65
N ASN A 1019 -4.80 -17.40 40.06
CA ASN A 1019 -5.68 -18.34 39.35
C ASN A 1019 -6.66 -19.03 40.31
N ASP A 1020 -6.24 -19.30 41.55
CA ASP A 1020 -7.09 -19.92 42.56
C ASP A 1020 -8.17 -18.93 43.04
N VAL A 1021 -7.78 -17.68 43.27
CA VAL A 1021 -8.72 -16.58 43.58
C VAL A 1021 -9.74 -16.38 42.45
N TRP A 1022 -9.30 -16.43 41.19
CA TRP A 1022 -10.20 -16.34 40.05
C TRP A 1022 -11.22 -17.49 40.03
N ASN A 1023 -10.77 -18.71 40.31
CA ASN A 1023 -11.64 -19.88 40.38
C ASN A 1023 -12.70 -19.73 41.48
N GLU A 1024 -12.33 -19.22 42.66
CA GLU A 1024 -13.27 -18.92 43.76
C GLU A 1024 -14.28 -17.84 43.36
N LEU A 1025 -13.86 -16.77 42.67
CA LEU A 1025 -14.72 -15.66 42.25
C LEU A 1025 -15.80 -16.06 41.24
N ILE A 1026 -15.52 -17.05 40.39
CA ILE A 1026 -16.45 -17.52 39.36
C ILE A 1026 -17.26 -18.74 39.83
N LEU A 1027 -16.81 -19.47 40.85
CA LEU A 1027 -17.42 -20.72 41.35
C LEU A 1027 -18.94 -20.62 41.57
N PRO A 1028 -19.52 -19.55 42.17
CA PRO A 1028 -20.97 -19.46 42.39
C PRO A 1028 -21.79 -19.57 41.09
N ARG A 1029 -21.23 -19.19 39.94
CA ARG A 1029 -21.91 -19.31 38.63
C ARG A 1029 -22.07 -20.78 38.22
N PHE A 1030 -21.07 -21.60 38.54
CA PHE A 1030 -21.04 -23.03 38.22
C PHE A 1030 -21.90 -23.83 39.20
N GLU A 1031 -21.90 -23.45 40.48
CA GLU A 1031 -22.83 -24.00 41.47
C GLU A 1031 -24.29 -23.71 41.11
N ARG A 1032 -24.58 -22.48 40.66
CA ARG A 1032 -25.91 -22.12 40.13
C ARG A 1032 -26.26 -22.92 38.88
N MET A 1033 -25.31 -23.17 37.98
CA MET A 1033 -25.56 -24.03 36.82
C MET A 1033 -25.96 -25.44 37.24
N ASN A 1034 -25.21 -26.07 38.15
CA ASN A 1034 -25.57 -27.37 38.74
C ASN A 1034 -26.99 -27.38 39.31
N GLN A 1035 -27.41 -26.31 39.99
CA GLN A 1035 -28.78 -26.17 40.51
C GLN A 1035 -29.83 -26.08 39.38
N LEU A 1036 -29.57 -25.27 38.35
CA LEU A 1036 -30.49 -25.07 37.23
C LEU A 1036 -30.64 -26.31 36.35
N THR A 1037 -29.56 -27.06 36.16
CA THR A 1037 -29.55 -28.29 35.36
C THR A 1037 -29.86 -29.53 36.18
N GLN A 1038 -29.97 -29.41 37.51
CA GLN A 1038 -30.08 -30.54 38.45
C GLN A 1038 -28.97 -31.58 38.26
N THR A 1039 -27.73 -31.13 38.04
CA THR A 1039 -26.55 -31.98 37.86
C THR A 1039 -25.42 -31.60 38.82
N GLN A 1040 -24.33 -32.39 38.84
CA GLN A 1040 -23.07 -32.04 39.54
C GLN A 1040 -21.90 -31.85 38.56
N LEU A 1041 -22.21 -31.67 37.28
CA LEU A 1041 -21.24 -31.76 36.18
C LEU A 1041 -20.34 -30.51 36.05
N PHE A 1042 -20.71 -29.39 36.68
CA PHE A 1042 -20.01 -28.10 36.53
C PHE A 1042 -19.08 -27.76 37.72
N THR A 1043 -18.93 -28.65 38.70
CA THR A 1043 -18.00 -28.49 39.83
C THR A 1043 -17.20 -29.77 40.06
N SER A 1044 -15.90 -29.67 40.36
CA SER A 1044 -15.06 -30.81 40.72
C SER A 1044 -14.36 -30.59 42.05
N TYR A 1045 -14.43 -31.55 42.98
CA TYR A 1045 -13.72 -31.46 44.26
C TYR A 1045 -12.21 -31.66 44.04
N ASN A 1046 -11.38 -30.81 44.66
CA ASN A 1046 -9.93 -30.91 44.62
C ASN A 1046 -9.38 -31.31 45.99
N ASP A 1047 -8.81 -32.51 46.09
CA ASP A 1047 -8.29 -33.06 47.35
C ASP A 1047 -7.10 -32.29 47.93
N ARG A 1048 -6.31 -31.61 47.09
CA ARG A 1048 -5.16 -30.81 47.53
C ARG A 1048 -5.59 -29.48 48.12
N LEU A 1049 -6.63 -28.86 47.57
CA LEU A 1049 -7.14 -27.55 48.00
C LEU A 1049 -8.32 -27.64 48.98
N GLN A 1050 -8.87 -28.85 49.19
CA GLN A 1050 -10.04 -29.13 50.04
C GLN A 1050 -11.26 -28.25 49.69
N LYS A 1051 -11.46 -27.98 48.39
CA LYS A 1051 -12.54 -27.12 47.87
C LYS A 1051 -13.04 -27.59 46.50
N ASN A 1052 -14.26 -27.20 46.16
CA ASN A 1052 -14.82 -27.38 44.81
C ASN A 1052 -14.23 -26.34 43.85
N LEU A 1053 -13.83 -26.81 42.66
CA LEU A 1053 -13.34 -25.98 41.57
C LEU A 1053 -14.39 -25.91 40.44
N PRO A 1054 -14.49 -24.77 39.74
CA PRO A 1054 -15.33 -24.65 38.56
C PRO A 1054 -14.79 -25.55 37.45
N THR A 1055 -15.62 -26.43 36.92
CA THR A 1055 -15.31 -27.28 35.77
C THR A 1055 -16.39 -27.18 34.71
N VAL A 1056 -16.07 -27.53 33.48
CA VAL A 1056 -17.05 -27.59 32.39
C VAL A 1056 -16.95 -28.98 31.78
N PRO A 1057 -18.08 -29.68 31.59
CA PRO A 1057 -18.10 -30.97 30.90
C PRO A 1057 -17.53 -30.83 29.50
N ILE A 1058 -16.92 -31.91 29.00
CA ILE A 1058 -16.22 -31.90 27.72
C ILE A 1058 -17.16 -31.59 26.54
N GLU A 1059 -18.46 -31.85 26.70
CA GLU A 1059 -19.51 -31.50 25.73
C GLU A 1059 -19.75 -29.98 25.63
N TYR A 1060 -19.38 -29.22 26.67
CA TYR A 1060 -19.60 -27.77 26.77
C TYR A 1060 -18.29 -26.96 26.89
N SER A 1061 -17.12 -27.60 26.91
CA SER A 1061 -15.79 -26.94 26.99
C SER A 1061 -15.42 -26.21 25.70
N GLN A 1062 -16.05 -26.57 24.58
CA GLN A 1062 -15.71 -26.08 23.26
C GLN A 1062 -16.05 -24.59 23.09
N GLY A 1063 -15.04 -23.73 23.02
CA GLY A 1063 -15.20 -22.27 22.92
C GLY A 1063 -15.48 -21.56 24.25
N PHE A 1064 -15.15 -22.20 25.37
CA PHE A 1064 -15.34 -21.67 26.71
C PHE A 1064 -14.00 -21.30 27.39
N GLN A 1065 -13.72 -20.00 27.53
CA GLN A 1065 -12.67 -19.49 28.42
C GLN A 1065 -13.26 -19.06 29.76
N LYS A 1066 -12.81 -19.74 30.82
CA LYS A 1066 -13.05 -19.33 32.22
C LYS A 1066 -12.70 -17.88 32.53
N LYS A 1067 -11.78 -17.28 31.76
CA LYS A 1067 -11.38 -15.86 31.91
C LYS A 1067 -12.42 -14.89 31.31
N ARG A 1068 -13.11 -15.26 30.22
CA ARG A 1068 -13.97 -14.35 29.44
C ARG A 1068 -15.41 -14.25 29.90
N ILE A 1069 -15.85 -15.13 30.78
CA ILE A 1069 -17.22 -15.12 31.33
C ILE A 1069 -17.49 -13.95 32.28
N ASP A 1070 -16.44 -13.21 32.67
CA ASP A 1070 -16.54 -12.12 33.63
C ASP A 1070 -15.47 -11.06 33.37
N HIS A 1071 -15.87 -9.80 33.21
CA HIS A 1071 -14.98 -8.68 32.89
C HIS A 1071 -14.05 -8.27 34.03
N ARG A 1072 -14.24 -8.80 35.26
CA ARG A 1072 -13.35 -8.55 36.40
C ARG A 1072 -11.93 -9.09 36.22
N HIS A 1073 -11.70 -9.95 35.23
CA HIS A 1073 -10.35 -10.44 34.95
C HIS A 1073 -9.39 -9.32 34.51
N HIS A 1074 -9.89 -8.29 33.81
CA HIS A 1074 -9.08 -7.13 33.42
C HIS A 1074 -8.59 -6.35 34.64
N ALA A 1075 -9.44 -6.22 35.66
CA ALA A 1075 -9.09 -5.58 36.94
C ALA A 1075 -8.01 -6.37 37.69
N MET A 1076 -8.14 -7.70 37.70
CA MET A 1076 -7.13 -8.60 38.27
C MET A 1076 -5.80 -8.55 37.51
N ASP A 1077 -5.83 -8.52 36.18
CA ASP A 1077 -4.61 -8.40 35.37
C ASP A 1077 -3.93 -7.02 35.60
N ALA A 1078 -4.72 -5.94 35.68
CA ALA A 1078 -4.25 -4.61 36.05
C ALA A 1078 -3.63 -4.56 37.46
N LEU A 1079 -4.15 -5.32 38.42
CA LEU A 1079 -3.57 -5.45 39.75
C LEU A 1079 -2.19 -6.13 39.71
N VAL A 1080 -2.03 -7.19 38.90
CA VAL A 1080 -0.72 -7.82 38.69
C VAL A 1080 0.26 -6.82 38.08
N ILE A 1081 -0.20 -6.06 37.09
CA ILE A 1081 0.60 -5.01 36.43
C ILE A 1081 1.04 -3.95 37.44
N ALA A 1082 0.14 -3.46 38.29
CA ALA A 1082 0.46 -2.47 39.33
C ALA A 1082 1.50 -2.98 40.34
N CYS A 1083 1.42 -4.25 40.75
CA CYS A 1083 2.36 -4.85 41.71
C CYS A 1083 3.69 -5.31 41.09
N ALA A 1084 3.82 -5.33 39.76
CA ALA A 1084 5.04 -5.76 39.09
C ALA A 1084 6.13 -4.67 39.18
N THR A 1085 7.32 -5.02 39.67
CA THR A 1085 8.44 -4.08 39.82
C THR A 1085 9.44 -4.19 38.66
N ARG A 1086 10.32 -3.18 38.50
CA ARG A 1086 11.44 -3.25 37.54
C ARG A 1086 12.34 -4.46 37.79
N GLU A 1087 12.52 -4.84 39.06
CA GLU A 1087 13.34 -6.00 39.43
C GLU A 1087 12.72 -7.30 38.97
N HIS A 1088 11.40 -7.49 39.14
CA HIS A 1088 10.69 -8.66 38.59
C HIS A 1088 10.87 -8.75 37.08
N ILE A 1089 10.70 -7.62 36.38
CA ILE A 1089 10.81 -7.55 34.92
C ILE A 1089 12.25 -7.85 34.46
N ASN A 1090 13.25 -7.23 35.09
CA ASN A 1090 14.66 -7.45 34.76
C ASN A 1090 15.10 -8.87 35.08
N TYR A 1091 14.71 -9.41 36.23
CA TYR A 1091 14.99 -10.78 36.63
C TYR A 1091 14.44 -11.77 35.60
N MET A 1092 13.16 -11.66 35.24
CA MET A 1092 12.52 -12.57 34.28
C MET A 1092 13.10 -12.42 32.86
N ASN A 1093 13.39 -11.19 32.41
CA ASN A 1093 14.04 -10.97 31.12
C ASN A 1093 15.46 -11.54 31.07
N ASN A 1094 16.24 -11.37 32.14
CA ASN A 1094 17.60 -11.89 32.21
C ASN A 1094 17.60 -13.42 32.32
N GLN A 1095 16.70 -14.01 33.12
CA GLN A 1095 16.52 -15.46 33.18
C GLN A 1095 16.13 -16.05 31.82
N HIS A 1096 15.25 -15.38 31.08
CA HIS A 1096 14.84 -15.80 29.74
C HIS A 1096 15.96 -15.64 28.69
N ALA A 1097 16.83 -14.64 28.84
CA ALA A 1097 17.93 -14.37 27.91
C ALA A 1097 19.17 -15.27 28.13
N LEU A 1098 19.27 -15.93 29.28
CA LEU A 1098 20.37 -16.85 29.62
C LEU A 1098 20.21 -18.18 28.88
N ASP A 1099 21.33 -18.73 28.44
CA ASP A 1099 21.36 -20.05 27.79
C ASP A 1099 21.00 -21.16 28.81
N LYS A 1100 20.11 -22.07 28.40
CA LYS A 1100 19.61 -23.17 29.24
C LYS A 1100 20.72 -24.15 29.62
N SER A 1101 21.77 -24.22 28.79
CA SER A 1101 22.93 -25.12 28.93
C SER A 1101 23.92 -24.73 30.03
N LYS A 1102 23.93 -23.46 30.48
CA LYS A 1102 24.96 -22.93 31.39
C LYS A 1102 24.73 -23.27 32.86
N ASP A 1103 25.83 -23.51 33.58
CA ASP A 1103 25.78 -23.96 34.96
C ASP A 1103 25.52 -22.80 35.95
N LYS A 1104 25.15 -23.13 37.20
CA LYS A 1104 24.64 -22.13 38.18
C LYS A 1104 25.63 -20.99 38.48
N LYS A 1105 26.94 -21.27 38.47
CA LYS A 1105 28.02 -20.28 38.65
C LYS A 1105 28.21 -19.38 37.42
N GLU A 1106 28.13 -19.92 36.22
CA GLU A 1106 28.25 -19.15 34.97
C GLU A 1106 27.05 -18.21 34.75
N LYS A 1107 25.86 -18.63 35.19
CA LYS A 1107 24.65 -17.79 35.26
C LYS A 1107 24.79 -16.60 36.22
N GLN A 1108 25.67 -16.72 37.22
CA GLN A 1108 25.95 -15.66 38.19
C GLN A 1108 27.05 -14.71 37.70
N GLN A 1109 28.07 -15.22 37.01
CA GLN A 1109 29.10 -14.42 36.34
C GLN A 1109 28.51 -13.57 35.19
N SER A 1110 27.70 -14.17 34.32
CA SER A 1110 27.05 -13.48 33.19
C SER A 1110 25.98 -12.45 33.60
N ARG A 1111 25.47 -12.53 34.83
CA ARG A 1111 24.61 -11.50 35.43
C ARG A 1111 25.38 -10.21 35.74
N ILE A 1112 26.67 -10.31 36.03
CA ILE A 1112 27.54 -9.16 36.30
C ILE A 1112 27.91 -8.47 34.99
N ASP A 1113 28.16 -9.23 33.92
CA ASP A 1113 28.46 -8.68 32.57
C ASP A 1113 27.27 -8.01 31.86
N LEU A 1114 26.04 -8.24 32.35
CA LEU A 1114 24.81 -7.64 31.81
C LEU A 1114 24.43 -6.31 32.48
N HIS A 1115 25.21 -5.83 33.45
CA HIS A 1115 25.13 -4.45 33.91
C HIS A 1115 25.72 -3.52 32.83
N PRO A 1116 24.98 -2.53 32.31
CA PRO A 1116 25.62 -1.48 31.55
C PRO A 1116 26.50 -0.65 32.50
N LEU A 1117 27.74 -0.39 32.07
CA LEU A 1117 28.51 0.76 32.54
C LEU A 1117 27.74 2.05 32.27
#